data_AF-A0AAU9WDZ0-F1
#
_entry.id   AF-A0AAU9WDZ0-F1
#
_cell.length_a   1.000
_cell.length_b   1.000
_cell.length_c   1.000
_cell.angle_alpha   90.00
_cell.angle_beta   90.00
_cell.angle_gamma   90.00
#
_symmetry.space_group_name_H-M   'P 1'
#
loop_
_entity.id
_entity.type
_entity.pdbx_description
1 polymer ?
#
loop_
_entity_poly.entity_id
_entity_poly.type
_entity_poly.pdbx_seq_one_letter_code
_entity_poly.pdbx_strand_id
1 'polypeptide(L)'
;MNPNETGVAFSGGGIRSAALCSGVLRRLLQVRAKVDYLSCVSGGGYTGTAFLDWKYRNEKKVKDNEEWHEEFFDNMRRRVGFICNWEKPCQGILDSIMVFFLMLTVSVIEPIVIYGSYAFPLAFINDYLFGKLLRAKVDCDHLTAVPSASNPDATAQGIREHCLSRQGTVPVAKTILFLVLLALSVTFYTLSRKLSDMKSKYFRLFSTIFFLFLCFTFLPFAINDFFIEIPVWSRVVVVVIGVVLWFVLPMLRHKTSYCIMIYLYSYIIYWKVYEAKVVGVVYSDGLFNRLLFASGCVVWFVPYLRKSRERLVHVINRWKLRKAFYSKESSRTGECLEILQDIFCPLWTCLLKNQRQRSKQHTDQQMDIHSDDEERCNNEPPETRPLNLSDLRGTEPELISSTTVHNWDKNARTDIDYDILTMSPTAIECLHRDPSNVNQFESKLDPRDVELADAMATSAAAISRYDDSLKVMRLSTILGFEMGASMFGDMRAVKEESCIMKSLPLLINILRGLPLIAVPAVYFTVGGERLIDVGVIVFFVIHLILAFIGAFADTGAERPNLWEKIARWFIVHVSFVEFVRETLSIENIGPMPPPVMQLSDGGHMENTGILPLLKKKLKKIVMVDGGYSTDEKRYGDHLLKALMLARTELNCSFTGQGGRDVISDLLETFVKPDKPNERKPRYYRFEVEYYQDEVGKVGEGEIMMIRPRDPRKGDQSEVKTWEEFGFNLEPNDWGNSPYLTGEEVDKLTFCCCECCNKKSCLSGLSELFCDKFPNTSTANQFFTPLQFSAYHREGYRACIEAQAAEFLMEEQDIQEV
;
A
#
# COMPACT_ATOMS: atom_id res chain seq x y z
N MET A 1 -9.26 -33.56 -11.42
CA MET A 1 -9.71 -32.93 -10.16
C MET A 1 -10.26 -34.03 -9.29
N ASN A 2 -9.81 -34.11 -8.04
CA ASN A 2 -10.24 -35.14 -7.12
C ASN A 2 -11.48 -34.62 -6.36
N PRO A 3 -12.65 -35.26 -6.47
CA PRO A 3 -13.92 -34.75 -5.89
C PRO A 3 -13.98 -34.74 -4.35
N ASN A 4 -12.89 -35.12 -3.68
CA ASN A 4 -12.77 -35.16 -2.22
C ASN A 4 -11.84 -34.07 -1.65
N GLU A 5 -11.36 -33.13 -2.47
CA GLU A 5 -10.51 -32.05 -1.97
C GLU A 5 -11.29 -31.06 -1.09
N THR A 6 -10.65 -30.65 0.00
CA THR A 6 -11.18 -29.82 1.08
C THR A 6 -10.37 -28.53 1.22
N GLY A 7 -11.02 -27.46 1.67
CA GLY A 7 -10.38 -26.15 1.77
C GLY A 7 -10.72 -25.41 3.05
N VAL A 8 -9.74 -24.71 3.61
CA VAL A 8 -9.93 -23.78 4.73
C VAL A 8 -9.54 -22.38 4.27
N ALA A 9 -10.40 -21.40 4.53
CA ALA A 9 -10.13 -19.99 4.29
C ALA A 9 -9.93 -19.24 5.62
N PHE A 10 -8.74 -18.69 5.84
CA PHE A 10 -8.44 -17.80 6.95
C PHE A 10 -8.48 -16.35 6.48
N SER A 11 -9.37 -15.57 7.08
CA SER A 11 -9.68 -14.23 6.58
C SER A 11 -9.93 -13.21 7.68
N GLY A 12 -9.82 -11.92 7.33
CA GLY A 12 -10.06 -10.80 8.22
C GLY A 12 -8.80 -10.05 8.66
N GLY A 13 -9.00 -8.85 9.20
CA GLY A 13 -7.93 -7.87 9.37
C GLY A 13 -6.99 -8.09 10.56
N GLY A 14 -5.68 -8.07 10.27
CA GLY A 14 -4.58 -7.95 11.23
C GLY A 14 -4.55 -8.99 12.36
N ILE A 15 -3.92 -8.63 13.48
CA ILE A 15 -3.64 -9.58 14.57
C ILE A 15 -4.88 -10.21 15.23
N ARG A 16 -6.04 -9.54 15.18
CA ARG A 16 -7.32 -10.09 15.64
C ARG A 16 -7.69 -11.35 14.87
N SER A 17 -7.67 -11.27 13.53
CA SER A 17 -8.00 -12.42 12.68
C SER A 17 -6.96 -13.53 12.86
N ALA A 18 -5.67 -13.18 12.94
CA ALA A 18 -4.62 -14.14 13.20
C ALA A 18 -4.90 -14.96 14.49
N ALA A 19 -5.23 -14.28 15.59
CA ALA A 19 -5.57 -14.93 16.86
C ALA A 19 -6.78 -15.87 16.73
N LEU A 20 -7.87 -15.41 16.10
CA LEU A 20 -9.06 -16.24 15.85
C LEU A 20 -8.74 -17.47 15.00
N CYS A 21 -8.08 -17.27 13.85
CA CYS A 21 -7.71 -18.35 12.93
C CYS A 21 -6.76 -19.36 13.59
N SER A 22 -5.88 -18.91 14.50
CA SER A 22 -5.00 -19.80 15.24
C SER A 22 -5.76 -20.74 16.19
N GLY A 23 -6.89 -20.31 16.73
CA GLY A 23 -7.78 -21.15 17.53
C GLY A 23 -8.47 -22.23 16.72
N VAL A 24 -8.97 -21.86 15.54
CA VAL A 24 -9.56 -22.82 14.59
C VAL A 24 -8.49 -23.83 14.14
N LEU A 25 -7.30 -23.34 13.77
CA LEU A 25 -6.17 -24.19 13.40
C LEU A 25 -5.82 -25.18 14.51
N ARG A 26 -5.78 -24.76 15.78
CA ARG A 26 -5.51 -25.66 16.91
C ARG A 26 -6.50 -26.83 16.95
N ARG A 27 -7.79 -26.58 16.74
CA ARG A 27 -8.81 -27.65 16.71
C ARG A 27 -8.65 -28.55 15.48
N LEU A 28 -8.37 -27.99 14.30
CA LEU A 28 -8.13 -28.79 13.09
C LEU A 28 -6.93 -29.73 13.25
N LEU A 29 -5.85 -29.25 13.85
CA LEU A 29 -4.66 -30.06 14.13
C LEU A 29 -4.92 -31.16 15.17
N GLN A 30 -5.68 -30.84 16.22
CA GLN A 30 -6.01 -31.79 17.29
C GLN A 30 -6.68 -33.07 16.76
N VAL A 31 -7.59 -32.93 15.80
CA VAL A 31 -8.30 -34.07 15.21
C VAL A 31 -7.69 -34.53 13.89
N ARG A 32 -6.53 -33.97 13.51
CA ARG A 32 -5.84 -34.25 12.24
C ARG A 32 -6.78 -34.14 11.03
N ALA A 33 -7.63 -33.10 11.04
CA ALA A 33 -8.53 -32.85 9.93
C ALA A 33 -7.74 -32.71 8.62
N LYS A 34 -8.15 -33.45 7.59
CA LYS A 34 -7.55 -33.36 6.27
C LYS A 34 -7.91 -32.01 5.66
N VAL A 35 -6.89 -31.25 5.25
CA VAL A 35 -7.04 -29.96 4.57
C VAL A 35 -6.09 -29.96 3.38
N ASP A 36 -6.64 -29.87 2.18
CA ASP A 36 -5.83 -29.87 0.96
C ASP A 36 -5.36 -28.45 0.59
N TYR A 37 -6.21 -27.43 0.83
CA TYR A 37 -5.91 -26.03 0.53
C TYR A 37 -6.14 -25.10 1.71
N LEU A 38 -5.19 -24.19 1.93
CA LEU A 38 -5.29 -23.11 2.91
C LEU A 38 -5.26 -21.76 2.20
N SER A 39 -6.43 -21.17 2.02
CA SER A 39 -6.58 -19.84 1.43
C SER A 39 -6.49 -18.76 2.51
N CYS A 40 -5.60 -17.80 2.34
CA CYS A 40 -5.32 -16.76 3.32
C CYS A 40 -5.54 -15.37 2.72
N VAL A 41 -6.21 -14.51 3.51
CA VAL A 41 -6.41 -13.09 3.21
C VAL A 41 -6.13 -12.27 4.45
N SER A 42 -5.40 -11.16 4.30
CA SER A 42 -5.14 -10.20 5.36
C SER A 42 -4.48 -10.85 6.60
N GLY A 43 -5.00 -10.59 7.78
CA GLY A 43 -4.54 -11.17 9.04
C GLY A 43 -4.64 -12.70 9.12
N GLY A 44 -5.48 -13.34 8.31
CA GLY A 44 -5.50 -14.80 8.18
C GLY A 44 -4.16 -15.36 7.67
N GLY A 45 -3.46 -14.57 6.84
CA GLY A 45 -2.12 -14.88 6.37
C GLY A 45 -1.08 -14.96 7.49
N TYR A 46 -1.23 -14.20 8.59
CA TYR A 46 -0.24 -14.23 9.69
C TYR A 46 -0.15 -15.62 10.32
N THR A 47 -1.32 -16.25 10.55
CA THR A 47 -1.39 -17.60 11.12
C THR A 47 -1.04 -18.64 10.06
N GLY A 48 -1.64 -18.57 8.87
CA GLY A 48 -1.47 -19.61 7.86
C GLY A 48 -0.04 -19.74 7.34
N THR A 49 0.60 -18.62 7.00
CA THR A 49 1.97 -18.64 6.47
C THR A 49 3.01 -18.95 7.55
N ALA A 50 2.83 -18.45 8.78
CA ALA A 50 3.69 -18.81 9.90
C ALA A 50 3.57 -20.31 10.23
N PHE A 51 2.34 -20.86 10.25
CA PHE A 51 2.15 -22.29 10.47
C PHE A 51 2.90 -23.14 9.43
N LEU A 52 2.79 -22.80 8.14
CA LEU A 52 3.47 -23.55 7.08
C LEU A 52 5.01 -23.43 7.14
N ASP A 53 5.55 -22.28 7.57
CA ASP A 53 6.99 -22.14 7.83
C ASP A 53 7.46 -23.07 8.96
N TRP A 54 6.72 -23.12 10.06
CA TRP A 54 7.04 -24.01 11.18
C TRP A 54 6.87 -25.48 10.80
N LYS A 55 5.80 -25.82 10.08
CA LYS A 55 5.52 -27.17 9.59
C LYS A 55 6.64 -27.68 8.69
N TYR A 56 7.01 -26.91 7.66
CA TYR A 56 8.10 -27.25 6.74
C TYR A 56 9.42 -27.57 7.46
N ARG A 57 9.70 -26.86 8.56
CA ARG A 57 10.95 -27.00 9.32
C ARG A 57 10.93 -28.15 10.33
N ASN A 58 9.75 -28.55 10.79
CA ASN A 58 9.63 -29.62 11.77
C ASN A 58 9.37 -30.98 11.10
N GLU A 59 8.64 -31.05 9.99
CA GLU A 59 8.41 -32.30 9.23
C GLU A 59 9.71 -32.87 8.64
N LYS A 60 10.73 -32.04 8.42
CA LYS A 60 12.05 -32.49 7.98
C LYS A 60 12.92 -33.07 9.10
N LYS A 61 12.54 -32.93 10.37
CA LYS A 61 13.29 -33.47 11.51
C LYS A 61 12.86 -34.92 11.76
N VAL A 62 13.82 -35.82 11.96
CA VAL A 62 13.65 -37.29 12.12
C VAL A 62 12.81 -37.70 13.34
N LYS A 63 12.38 -36.76 14.19
CA LYS A 63 11.45 -37.00 15.31
C LYS A 63 10.15 -36.23 15.07
N ASP A 64 9.16 -36.95 14.59
CA ASP A 64 7.80 -36.46 14.36
C ASP A 64 7.02 -36.41 15.69
N ASN A 65 7.44 -35.53 16.60
CA ASN A 65 6.65 -35.22 17.80
C ASN A 65 5.83 -33.96 17.51
N GLU A 66 4.49 -34.07 17.60
CA GLU A 66 3.54 -32.95 17.46
C GLU A 66 3.67 -31.87 18.56
N GLU A 67 4.63 -32.01 19.48
CA GLU A 67 4.98 -31.03 20.53
C GLU A 67 5.27 -29.62 19.96
N TRP A 68 5.72 -29.52 18.70
CA TRP A 68 5.99 -28.22 18.08
C TRP A 68 4.73 -27.38 17.85
N HIS A 69 3.53 -27.99 17.77
CA HIS A 69 2.27 -27.25 17.66
C HIS A 69 2.05 -26.33 18.85
N GLU A 70 2.32 -26.82 20.08
CA GLU A 70 2.21 -26.02 21.29
C GLU A 70 3.23 -24.88 21.28
N GLU A 71 4.49 -25.16 20.92
CA GLU A 71 5.53 -24.13 20.79
C GLU A 71 5.13 -23.05 19.78
N PHE A 72 4.54 -23.43 18.65
CA PHE A 72 4.07 -22.49 17.62
C PHE A 72 3.00 -21.53 18.17
N PHE A 73 1.94 -22.07 18.80
CA PHE A 73 0.87 -21.22 19.35
C PHE A 73 1.36 -20.33 20.50
N ASP A 74 2.23 -20.87 21.36
CA ASP A 74 2.84 -20.10 22.44
C ASP A 74 3.75 -18.99 21.89
N ASN A 75 4.49 -19.26 20.81
CA ASN A 75 5.34 -18.27 20.16
C ASN A 75 4.49 -17.12 19.58
N MET A 76 3.38 -17.42 18.90
CA MET A 76 2.48 -16.38 18.40
C MET A 76 1.89 -15.54 19.52
N ARG A 77 1.40 -16.17 20.59
CA ARG A 77 0.83 -15.48 21.75
C ARG A 77 1.85 -14.57 22.43
N ARG A 78 3.05 -15.07 22.76
CA ARG A 78 4.09 -14.30 23.48
C ARG A 78 4.68 -13.15 22.66
N ARG A 79 4.60 -13.21 21.33
CA ARG A 79 5.17 -12.20 20.41
C ARG A 79 4.14 -11.33 19.71
N VAL A 80 2.88 -11.40 20.15
CA VAL A 80 1.76 -10.62 19.60
C VAL A 80 1.99 -9.11 19.67
N GLY A 81 2.76 -8.62 20.64
CA GLY A 81 3.19 -7.22 20.75
C GLY A 81 4.31 -6.84 19.76
N PHE A 82 4.24 -7.28 18.51
CA PHE A 82 5.31 -7.12 17.51
C PHE A 82 5.56 -5.65 17.11
N ILE A 83 4.52 -4.81 17.17
CA ILE A 83 4.65 -3.36 16.91
C ILE A 83 5.31 -2.66 18.10
N CYS A 84 4.71 -2.78 19.29
CA CYS A 84 5.28 -2.27 20.55
C CYS A 84 5.05 -3.28 21.67
N ASN A 85 6.14 -3.85 22.21
CA ASN A 85 6.05 -4.77 23.33
C ASN A 85 6.21 -4.03 24.67
N TRP A 86 5.09 -3.62 25.28
CA TRP A 86 5.10 -2.97 26.59
C TRP A 86 5.09 -3.91 27.80
N GLU A 87 5.11 -5.24 27.59
CA GLU A 87 5.41 -6.18 28.68
C GLU A 87 6.83 -6.00 29.20
N LYS A 88 7.73 -5.55 28.31
CA LYS A 88 9.09 -5.15 28.61
C LYS A 88 9.21 -3.64 28.40
N PRO A 89 9.08 -2.80 29.44
CA PRO A 89 8.99 -1.34 29.30
C PRO A 89 10.12 -0.72 28.46
N CYS A 90 11.36 -1.16 28.64
CA CYS A 90 12.50 -0.67 27.85
C CYS A 90 12.35 -1.00 26.35
N GLN A 91 11.88 -2.20 26.02
CA GLN A 91 11.65 -2.61 24.63
C GLN A 91 10.46 -1.84 24.04
N GLY A 92 9.37 -1.68 24.79
CA GLY A 92 8.20 -0.90 24.37
C GLY A 92 8.52 0.56 24.09
N ILE A 93 9.39 1.18 24.90
CA ILE A 93 9.89 2.55 24.66
C ILE A 93 10.69 2.60 23.36
N LEU A 94 11.63 1.67 23.15
CA LEU A 94 12.45 1.62 21.92
C LEU A 94 11.59 1.40 20.67
N ASP A 95 10.65 0.45 20.73
CA ASP A 95 9.71 0.19 19.64
C ASP A 95 8.83 1.41 19.34
N SER A 96 8.35 2.10 20.37
CA SER A 96 7.52 3.30 20.21
C SER A 96 8.32 4.46 19.61
N ILE A 97 9.59 4.62 20.02
CA ILE A 97 10.51 5.58 19.41
C ILE A 97 10.73 5.24 17.94
N MET A 98 10.95 3.97 17.62
CA MET A 98 11.17 3.53 16.24
C MET A 98 9.94 3.75 15.36
N VAL A 99 8.74 3.41 15.84
CA VAL A 99 7.48 3.67 15.12
C VAL A 99 7.27 5.18 14.96
N PHE A 100 7.52 5.98 16.00
CA PHE A 100 7.40 7.44 15.91
C PHE A 100 8.34 8.03 14.87
N PHE A 101 9.62 7.66 14.86
CA PHE A 101 10.58 8.14 13.87
C PHE A 101 10.29 7.62 12.46
N LEU A 102 9.78 6.40 12.33
CA LEU A 102 9.32 5.87 11.05
C LEU A 102 8.19 6.73 10.48
N MET A 103 7.16 7.01 11.28
CA MET A 103 6.03 7.85 10.87
C MET A 103 6.47 9.30 10.63
N LEU A 104 7.34 9.86 11.47
CA LEU A 104 7.89 11.20 11.26
C LEU A 104 8.67 11.30 9.94
N THR A 105 9.49 10.29 9.65
CA THR A 105 10.31 10.25 8.43
C THR A 105 9.43 10.14 7.19
N VAL A 106 8.54 9.14 7.14
CA VAL A 106 7.71 8.82 5.97
C VAL A 106 6.58 9.83 5.77
N SER A 107 5.96 10.32 6.85
CA SER A 107 4.78 11.20 6.77
C SER A 107 5.09 12.68 6.75
N VAL A 108 6.24 13.11 7.28
CA VAL A 108 6.56 14.54 7.44
C VAL A 108 7.84 14.90 6.71
N ILE A 109 8.95 14.26 7.05
CA ILE A 109 10.28 14.65 6.55
C ILE A 109 10.39 14.38 5.04
N GLU A 110 10.16 13.15 4.61
CA GLU A 110 10.30 12.76 3.19
C GLU A 110 9.37 13.56 2.27
N PRO A 111 8.06 13.76 2.55
CA PRO A 111 7.20 14.56 1.69
C PRO A 111 7.65 16.02 1.60
N ILE A 112 8.04 16.65 2.72
CA ILE A 112 8.55 18.03 2.72
C ILE A 112 9.81 18.14 1.88
N VAL A 113 10.75 17.20 2.02
CA VAL A 113 12.01 17.19 1.26
C VAL A 113 11.75 16.92 -0.22
N ILE A 114 10.96 15.89 -0.55
CA ILE A 114 10.65 15.48 -1.92
C ILE A 114 9.97 16.61 -2.67
N TYR A 115 8.82 17.08 -2.17
CA TYR A 115 8.05 18.08 -2.88
C TYR A 115 8.68 19.47 -2.73
N GLY A 116 9.13 19.86 -1.54
CA GLY A 116 9.80 21.16 -1.33
C GLY A 116 11.01 21.41 -2.23
N SER A 117 11.71 20.35 -2.65
CA SER A 117 12.84 20.47 -3.59
C SER A 117 12.49 21.07 -4.96
N TYR A 118 11.23 20.97 -5.41
CA TYR A 118 10.83 21.56 -6.71
C TYR A 118 10.40 23.03 -6.61
N ALA A 119 10.27 23.59 -5.41
CA ALA A 119 9.73 24.92 -5.22
C ALA A 119 10.62 26.04 -5.81
N PHE A 120 11.95 25.94 -5.62
CA PHE A 120 12.89 26.95 -6.14
C PHE A 120 13.03 26.91 -7.68
N PRO A 121 13.19 25.73 -8.33
CA PRO A 121 13.17 25.65 -9.78
C PRO A 121 11.85 26.19 -10.37
N LEU A 122 10.71 25.89 -9.73
CA LEU A 122 9.41 26.40 -10.16
C LEU A 122 9.28 27.92 -9.98
N ALA A 123 9.80 28.49 -8.89
CA ALA A 123 9.85 29.93 -8.70
C ALA A 123 10.70 30.62 -9.76
N PHE A 124 11.84 30.03 -10.11
CA PHE A 124 12.71 30.56 -11.16
C PHE A 124 12.03 30.56 -12.52
N ILE A 125 11.43 29.44 -12.97
CA ILE A 125 10.81 29.39 -14.31
C ILE A 125 9.58 30.30 -14.40
N ASN A 126 8.82 30.48 -13.31
CA ASN A 126 7.70 31.42 -13.29
C ASN A 126 8.17 32.88 -13.40
N ASP A 127 9.26 33.24 -12.71
CA ASP A 127 9.87 34.58 -12.85
C ASP A 127 10.44 34.79 -14.26
N TYR A 128 11.11 33.78 -14.82
CA TYR A 128 11.65 33.84 -16.18
C TYR A 128 10.57 34.05 -17.24
N LEU A 129 9.45 33.32 -17.14
CA LEU A 129 8.35 33.38 -18.13
C LEU A 129 7.43 34.59 -17.93
N PHE A 130 7.07 34.90 -16.68
CA PHE A 130 5.99 35.86 -16.37
C PHE A 130 6.45 37.02 -15.47
N GLY A 131 7.63 36.93 -14.84
CA GLY A 131 8.09 37.87 -13.82
C GLY A 131 8.11 39.32 -14.27
N LYS A 132 8.60 39.60 -15.49
CA LYS A 132 8.59 40.96 -16.07
C LYS A 132 7.19 41.57 -16.17
N LEU A 133 6.20 40.74 -16.52
CA LEU A 133 4.81 41.17 -16.63
C LEU A 133 4.17 41.37 -15.24
N LEU A 134 4.52 40.51 -14.29
CA LEU A 134 4.01 40.56 -12.92
C LEU A 134 4.60 41.76 -12.12
N ARG A 135 5.89 42.07 -12.30
CA ARG A 135 6.63 43.16 -11.64
C ARG A 135 6.37 44.57 -12.19
N ALA A 136 5.83 44.69 -13.41
CA ALA A 136 5.74 45.98 -14.12
C ALA A 136 5.06 47.15 -13.37
N LYS A 137 4.28 46.88 -12.30
CA LYS A 137 3.71 47.89 -11.39
C LYS A 137 4.73 48.42 -10.36
N VAL A 138 5.51 47.52 -9.75
CA VAL A 138 6.47 47.81 -8.65
C VAL A 138 7.65 48.66 -9.14
N ASP A 139 8.15 48.39 -10.34
CA ASP A 139 9.28 49.14 -10.92
C ASP A 139 8.93 50.62 -11.15
N CYS A 140 7.68 50.94 -11.48
CA CYS A 140 7.21 52.32 -11.68
C CYS A 140 7.07 53.10 -10.37
N ASP A 141 6.66 52.44 -9.29
CA ASP A 141 6.54 53.06 -7.95
C ASP A 141 7.92 53.33 -7.34
N HIS A 142 8.91 52.46 -7.57
CA HIS A 142 10.30 52.67 -7.14
C HIS A 142 10.99 53.83 -7.89
N LEU A 143 10.76 53.95 -9.20
CA LEU A 143 11.28 55.04 -10.04
C LEU A 143 10.70 56.41 -9.69
N THR A 144 9.47 56.46 -9.15
CA THR A 144 8.85 57.71 -8.71
C THR A 144 9.25 58.13 -7.29
N ALA A 145 9.81 57.21 -6.49
CA ALA A 145 10.22 57.45 -5.10
C ALA A 145 11.68 57.92 -4.93
N VAL A 146 12.54 57.80 -5.94
CA VAL A 146 13.95 58.23 -5.89
C VAL A 146 14.13 59.58 -6.58
N PRO A 147 14.48 60.68 -5.88
CA PRO A 147 14.86 61.93 -6.53
C PRO A 147 16.28 61.78 -7.11
N SER A 148 16.42 61.91 -8.43
CA SER A 148 17.74 61.97 -9.08
C SER A 148 18.47 63.26 -8.69
N ALA A 149 19.65 63.12 -8.08
CA ALA A 149 20.58 64.20 -7.79
C ALA A 149 21.75 64.20 -8.79
N SER A 150 21.49 64.25 -10.11
CA SER A 150 22.50 64.64 -11.13
C SER A 150 21.97 64.60 -12.57
N ASN A 151 21.30 65.67 -13.04
CA ASN A 151 21.31 66.25 -14.40
C ASN A 151 19.99 67.01 -14.73
N PRO A 152 20.00 68.25 -15.27
CA PRO A 152 18.77 69.05 -15.40
C PRO A 152 17.97 68.90 -16.71
N ASP A 153 18.50 68.29 -17.79
CA ASP A 153 17.92 68.48 -19.14
C ASP A 153 17.31 67.26 -19.84
N ALA A 154 16.97 66.19 -19.10
CA ALA A 154 15.98 65.23 -19.58
C ALA A 154 15.29 64.49 -18.42
N THR A 155 14.03 64.10 -18.64
CA THR A 155 13.46 62.85 -18.09
C THR A 155 13.21 62.76 -16.57
N ALA A 156 12.25 63.52 -16.06
CA ALA A 156 11.44 63.12 -14.89
C ALA A 156 9.95 63.09 -15.25
N GLN A 157 9.47 64.10 -15.97
CA GLN A 157 8.08 64.20 -16.41
C GLN A 157 7.75 63.23 -17.57
N GLY A 158 8.67 63.05 -18.53
CA GLY A 158 8.53 62.05 -19.60
C GLY A 158 8.60 60.60 -19.09
N ILE A 159 9.41 60.32 -18.06
CA ILE A 159 9.42 58.99 -17.40
C ILE A 159 8.11 58.78 -16.63
N ARG A 160 7.61 59.81 -15.94
CA ARG A 160 6.34 59.77 -15.20
C ARG A 160 5.15 59.59 -16.14
N GLU A 161 5.07 60.30 -17.26
CA GLU A 161 4.04 60.11 -18.29
C GLU A 161 4.14 58.75 -18.98
N HIS A 162 5.36 58.27 -19.24
CA HIS A 162 5.59 56.94 -19.80
C HIS A 162 5.19 55.82 -18.80
N CYS A 163 5.43 56.00 -17.51
CA CYS A 163 4.98 55.12 -16.42
C CYS A 163 3.46 55.18 -16.22
N LEU A 164 2.84 56.36 -16.28
CA LEU A 164 1.38 56.55 -16.14
C LEU A 164 0.61 55.94 -17.34
N SER A 165 1.13 56.10 -18.56
CA SER A 165 0.62 55.44 -19.77
C SER A 165 0.71 53.91 -19.68
N ARG A 166 1.80 53.39 -19.09
CA ARG A 166 2.02 51.96 -18.89
C ARG A 166 1.23 51.39 -17.69
N GLN A 167 0.94 52.20 -16.67
CA GLN A 167 0.13 51.82 -15.50
C GLN A 167 -1.31 51.44 -15.87
N GLY A 168 -1.88 52.01 -16.94
CA GLY A 168 -3.19 51.60 -17.46
C GLY A 168 -3.18 50.29 -18.26
N THR A 169 -2.06 49.96 -18.92
CA THR A 169 -1.92 48.78 -19.79
C THR A 169 -1.45 47.53 -19.03
N VAL A 170 -0.73 47.70 -17.92
CA VAL A 170 -0.20 46.59 -17.10
C VAL A 170 -1.28 45.76 -16.38
N PRO A 171 -2.31 46.36 -15.73
CA PRO A 171 -3.41 45.59 -15.12
C PRO A 171 -4.21 44.80 -16.17
N VAL A 172 -4.42 45.39 -17.34
CA VAL A 172 -5.09 44.74 -18.47
C VAL A 172 -4.25 43.55 -18.96
N ALA A 173 -2.94 43.71 -19.12
CA ALA A 173 -2.06 42.63 -19.55
C ALA A 173 -1.96 41.47 -18.53
N LYS A 174 -1.94 41.77 -17.21
CA LYS A 174 -2.05 40.75 -16.15
C LYS A 174 -3.38 39.99 -16.21
N THR A 175 -4.47 40.72 -16.40
CA THR A 175 -5.81 40.12 -16.51
C THR A 175 -5.92 39.24 -17.76
N ILE A 176 -5.39 39.69 -18.90
CA ILE A 176 -5.31 38.89 -20.13
C ILE A 176 -4.49 37.62 -19.91
N LEU A 177 -3.34 37.69 -19.22
CA LEU A 177 -2.53 36.50 -18.90
C LEU A 177 -3.38 35.45 -18.16
N PHE A 178 -4.08 35.85 -17.09
CA PHE A 178 -4.89 34.93 -16.30
C PHE A 178 -6.05 34.34 -17.12
N LEU A 179 -6.72 35.17 -17.93
CA LEU A 179 -7.80 34.72 -18.80
C LEU A 179 -7.32 33.74 -19.88
N VAL A 180 -6.15 33.98 -20.48
CA VAL A 180 -5.55 33.08 -21.48
C VAL A 180 -5.17 31.75 -20.84
N LEU A 181 -4.49 31.75 -19.69
CA LEU A 181 -4.13 30.51 -18.99
C LEU A 181 -5.36 29.71 -18.55
N LEU A 182 -6.40 30.39 -18.05
CA LEU A 182 -7.68 29.77 -17.72
C LEU A 182 -8.37 29.19 -18.97
N ALA A 183 -8.44 29.95 -20.06
CA ALA A 183 -9.06 29.52 -21.30
C ALA A 183 -8.34 28.29 -21.89
N LEU A 184 -7.00 28.27 -21.91
CA LEU A 184 -6.22 27.13 -22.35
C LEU A 184 -6.47 25.90 -21.46
N SER A 185 -6.44 26.08 -20.13
CA SER A 185 -6.72 25.01 -19.18
C SER A 185 -8.11 24.38 -19.39
N VAL A 186 -9.15 25.21 -19.53
CA VAL A 186 -10.54 24.74 -19.74
C VAL A 186 -10.72 24.14 -21.14
N THR A 187 -10.12 24.73 -22.17
CA THR A 187 -10.19 24.21 -23.54
C THR A 187 -9.56 22.82 -23.61
N PHE A 188 -8.37 22.64 -23.06
CA PHE A 188 -7.74 21.32 -22.99
C PHE A 188 -8.50 20.36 -22.09
N TYR A 189 -9.06 20.80 -20.96
CA TYR A 189 -9.91 19.94 -20.13
C TYR A 189 -11.14 19.42 -20.91
N THR A 190 -11.82 20.29 -21.63
CA THR A 190 -13.01 19.91 -22.42
C THR A 190 -12.66 19.03 -23.61
N LEU A 191 -11.54 19.29 -24.30
CA LEU A 191 -10.98 18.41 -25.34
C LEU A 191 -10.64 17.03 -24.78
N SER A 192 -10.10 16.96 -23.55
CA SER A 192 -9.78 15.68 -22.91
C SER A 192 -11.02 14.81 -22.68
N ARG A 193 -12.19 15.42 -22.47
CA ARG A 193 -13.46 14.67 -22.26
C ARG A 193 -14.15 14.25 -23.56
N LYS A 194 -13.84 14.91 -24.69
CA LYS A 194 -14.53 14.70 -25.97
C LYS A 194 -13.78 13.81 -26.96
N LEU A 195 -12.48 13.62 -26.77
CA LEU A 195 -11.62 12.88 -27.71
C LEU A 195 -11.34 11.46 -27.22
N SER A 196 -10.95 10.58 -28.15
CA SER A 196 -10.60 9.17 -27.86
C SER A 196 -9.53 9.04 -26.77
N ASP A 197 -9.49 7.91 -26.07
CA ASP A 197 -8.65 7.69 -24.87
C ASP A 197 -7.20 8.12 -25.03
N MET A 198 -6.57 7.79 -26.16
CA MET A 198 -5.18 8.20 -26.41
C MET A 198 -5.04 9.72 -26.47
N LYS A 199 -5.91 10.41 -27.21
CA LYS A 199 -5.89 11.88 -27.32
C LYS A 199 -6.31 12.55 -26.01
N SER A 200 -7.23 11.94 -25.26
CA SER A 200 -7.69 12.41 -23.95
C SER A 200 -6.53 12.63 -22.97
N LYS A 201 -5.58 11.68 -22.92
CA LYS A 201 -4.41 11.74 -22.03
C LYS A 201 -3.53 12.98 -22.27
N TYR A 202 -3.25 13.33 -23.54
CA TYR A 202 -2.48 14.55 -23.90
C TYR A 202 -3.16 15.80 -23.33
N PHE A 203 -4.45 15.93 -23.58
CA PHE A 203 -5.21 17.11 -23.22
C PHE A 203 -5.37 17.25 -21.70
N ARG A 204 -5.45 16.13 -20.97
CA ARG A 204 -5.45 16.12 -19.50
C ARG A 204 -4.12 16.62 -18.93
N LEU A 205 -2.99 16.18 -19.47
CA LEU A 205 -1.65 16.66 -19.06
C LEU A 205 -1.49 18.17 -19.34
N PHE A 206 -1.80 18.62 -20.55
CA PHE A 206 -1.71 20.04 -20.89
C PHE A 206 -2.65 20.91 -20.03
N SER A 207 -3.89 20.47 -19.85
CA SER A 207 -4.85 21.16 -18.97
C SER A 207 -4.28 21.36 -17.57
N THR A 208 -3.68 20.30 -17.00
CA THR A 208 -3.06 20.36 -15.67
C THR A 208 -1.88 21.34 -15.62
N ILE A 209 -1.02 21.34 -16.64
CA ILE A 209 0.13 22.26 -16.72
C ILE A 209 -0.33 23.72 -16.77
N PHE A 210 -1.30 24.05 -17.64
CA PHE A 210 -1.82 25.42 -17.75
C PHE A 210 -2.56 25.87 -16.50
N PHE A 211 -3.29 24.95 -15.84
CA PHE A 211 -3.91 25.22 -14.55
C PHE A 211 -2.88 25.54 -13.47
N LEU A 212 -1.77 24.79 -13.39
CA LEU A 212 -0.69 25.06 -12.45
C LEU A 212 -0.02 26.41 -12.72
N PHE A 213 0.25 26.77 -13.98
CA PHE A 213 0.74 28.11 -14.31
C PHE A 213 -0.24 29.22 -13.94
N LEU A 214 -1.55 29.00 -14.12
CA LEU A 214 -2.57 29.94 -13.66
C LEU A 214 -2.47 30.15 -12.15
N CYS A 215 -2.41 29.07 -11.36
CA CYS A 215 -2.28 29.17 -9.91
C CYS A 215 -0.97 29.87 -9.50
N PHE A 216 0.16 29.49 -10.10
CA PHE A 216 1.49 30.01 -9.81
C PHE A 216 1.73 31.44 -10.27
N THR A 217 0.86 32.00 -11.10
CA THR A 217 0.90 33.42 -11.48
C THR A 217 -0.14 34.24 -10.72
N PHE A 218 -1.37 33.71 -10.57
CA PHE A 218 -2.48 34.38 -9.91
C PHE A 218 -2.29 34.49 -8.39
N LEU A 219 -1.88 33.41 -7.70
CA LEU A 219 -1.77 33.41 -6.24
C LEU A 219 -0.65 34.35 -5.75
N PRO A 220 0.57 34.35 -6.32
CA PRO A 220 1.60 35.33 -5.93
C PRO A 220 1.17 36.77 -6.20
N PHE A 221 0.48 37.02 -7.31
CA PHE A 221 -0.14 38.32 -7.59
C PHE A 221 -1.16 38.69 -6.52
N ALA A 222 -2.06 37.77 -6.16
CA ALA A 222 -3.06 38.02 -5.14
C ALA A 222 -2.41 38.30 -3.77
N ILE A 223 -1.35 37.56 -3.44
CA ILE A 223 -0.56 37.77 -2.22
C ILE A 223 -0.01 39.21 -2.19
N ASN A 224 0.61 39.65 -3.29
CA ASN A 224 1.21 40.98 -3.40
C ASN A 224 0.18 42.11 -3.31
N ASP A 225 -0.86 42.05 -4.12
CA ASP A 225 -1.78 43.18 -4.34
C ASP A 225 -2.96 43.21 -3.36
N PHE A 226 -3.29 42.11 -2.67
CA PHE A 226 -4.42 42.06 -1.71
C PHE A 226 -4.01 41.62 -0.31
N PHE A 227 -3.24 40.54 -0.15
CA PHE A 227 -2.99 39.97 1.19
C PHE A 227 -2.01 40.80 2.04
N ILE A 228 -1.10 41.56 1.44
CA ILE A 228 -0.13 42.38 2.19
C ILE A 228 -0.77 43.60 2.83
N GLU A 229 -1.82 44.16 2.21
CA GLU A 229 -2.58 45.29 2.76
C GLU A 229 -3.37 44.91 4.02
N ILE A 230 -3.61 43.61 4.21
CA ILE A 230 -4.33 43.05 5.35
C ILE A 230 -3.37 42.88 6.56
N PRO A 231 -3.81 43.15 7.82
CA PRO A 231 -3.00 42.88 9.01
C PRO A 231 -2.49 41.43 9.11
N VAL A 232 -1.33 41.22 9.75
CA VAL A 232 -0.70 39.88 9.84
C VAL A 232 -1.61 38.85 10.53
N TRP A 233 -2.34 39.25 11.57
CA TRP A 233 -3.26 38.34 12.28
C TRP A 233 -4.40 37.86 11.38
N SER A 234 -4.96 38.73 10.54
CA SER A 234 -6.03 38.36 9.62
C SER A 234 -5.51 37.54 8.45
N ARG A 235 -4.28 37.76 7.98
CA ARG A 235 -3.61 36.83 7.04
C ARG A 235 -3.53 35.43 7.61
N VAL A 236 -3.02 35.28 8.85
CA VAL A 236 -2.93 33.97 9.53
C VAL A 236 -4.31 33.35 9.68
N VAL A 237 -5.33 34.11 10.04
CA VAL A 237 -6.72 33.61 10.14
C VAL A 237 -7.24 33.12 8.78
N VAL A 238 -7.03 33.86 7.68
CA VAL A 238 -7.44 33.40 6.34
C VAL A 238 -6.68 32.13 5.93
N VAL A 239 -5.39 32.02 6.23
CA VAL A 239 -4.62 30.79 5.99
C VAL A 239 -5.15 29.63 6.82
N VAL A 240 -5.35 29.83 8.13
CA VAL A 240 -5.82 28.78 9.04
C VAL A 240 -7.23 28.32 8.66
N ILE A 241 -8.16 29.23 8.40
CA ILE A 241 -9.50 28.88 7.91
C ILE A 241 -9.40 28.19 6.55
N GLY A 242 -8.56 28.71 5.65
CA GLY A 242 -8.30 28.15 4.33
C GLY A 242 -7.56 26.80 4.35
N VAL A 243 -6.96 26.39 5.46
CA VAL A 243 -6.39 25.04 5.63
C VAL A 243 -7.44 24.15 6.31
N VAL A 244 -8.00 24.61 7.43
CA VAL A 244 -9.00 23.87 8.23
C VAL A 244 -10.23 23.50 7.40
N LEU A 245 -10.75 24.38 6.54
CA LEU A 245 -11.89 24.08 5.67
C LEU A 245 -11.62 22.89 4.74
N TRP A 246 -10.40 22.74 4.25
CA TRP A 246 -10.03 21.64 3.34
C TRP A 246 -9.88 20.32 4.08
N PHE A 247 -9.43 20.36 5.34
CA PHE A 247 -9.40 19.18 6.21
C PHE A 247 -10.78 18.78 6.73
N VAL A 248 -11.66 19.73 7.04
CA VAL A 248 -12.97 19.44 7.65
C VAL A 248 -13.97 18.93 6.60
N LEU A 249 -14.03 19.56 5.42
CA LEU A 249 -15.01 19.22 4.38
C LEU A 249 -14.65 17.93 3.63
N PRO A 250 -15.43 16.84 3.74
CA PRO A 250 -15.10 15.55 3.13
C PRO A 250 -14.87 15.62 1.62
N MET A 251 -15.64 16.46 0.91
CA MET A 251 -15.53 16.66 -0.53
C MET A 251 -14.23 17.35 -0.97
N LEU A 252 -13.54 18.06 -0.07
CA LEU A 252 -12.27 18.75 -0.36
C LEU A 252 -11.04 17.95 0.10
N ARG A 253 -11.21 16.97 1.00
CA ARG A 253 -10.12 16.16 1.56
C ARG A 253 -9.25 15.49 0.49
N HIS A 254 -9.87 14.96 -0.56
CA HIS A 254 -9.15 14.26 -1.64
C HIS A 254 -8.31 15.20 -2.54
N LYS A 255 -8.48 16.53 -2.45
CA LYS A 255 -7.70 17.55 -3.18
C LYS A 255 -6.87 18.47 -2.28
N THR A 256 -6.96 18.28 -0.96
CA THR A 256 -6.38 19.19 0.05
C THR A 256 -4.87 19.34 -0.09
N SER A 257 -4.20 18.23 -0.36
CA SER A 257 -2.76 18.16 -0.64
C SER A 257 -2.30 19.07 -1.78
N TYR A 258 -2.96 19.02 -2.95
CA TYR A 258 -2.64 19.86 -4.11
C TYR A 258 -2.73 21.33 -3.74
N CYS A 259 -3.78 21.72 -3.02
CA CYS A 259 -3.99 23.09 -2.62
C CYS A 259 -2.92 23.56 -1.62
N ILE A 260 -2.56 22.74 -0.63
CA ILE A 260 -1.48 23.07 0.33
C ILE A 260 -0.16 23.25 -0.42
N MET A 261 0.20 22.31 -1.31
CA MET A 261 1.45 22.39 -2.08
C MET A 261 1.49 23.62 -2.99
N ILE A 262 0.41 23.89 -3.73
CA ILE A 262 0.31 25.07 -4.60
C ILE A 262 0.45 26.36 -3.78
N TYR A 263 -0.18 26.41 -2.60
CA TYR A 263 -0.12 27.56 -1.71
C TYR A 263 1.30 27.80 -1.17
N LEU A 264 1.98 26.76 -0.70
CA LEU A 264 3.38 26.84 -0.24
C LEU A 264 4.32 27.30 -1.36
N TYR A 265 4.19 26.74 -2.57
CA TYR A 265 4.99 27.18 -3.71
C TYR A 265 4.71 28.62 -4.09
N SER A 266 3.45 29.08 -3.98
CA SER A 266 3.07 30.46 -4.29
C SER A 266 3.82 31.48 -3.42
N TYR A 267 4.15 31.16 -2.15
CA TYR A 267 4.97 32.04 -1.32
C TYR A 267 6.43 32.12 -1.78
N ILE A 268 7.00 31.01 -2.24
CA ILE A 268 8.39 30.98 -2.76
C ILE A 268 8.46 31.68 -4.12
N ILE A 269 7.44 31.49 -4.97
CA ILE A 269 7.29 32.23 -6.22
C ILE A 269 7.12 33.72 -5.95
N TYR A 270 6.25 34.10 -4.99
CA TYR A 270 6.08 35.47 -4.56
C TYR A 270 7.40 36.09 -4.08
N TRP A 271 8.18 35.35 -3.29
CA TRP A 271 9.50 35.78 -2.80
C TRP A 271 10.47 36.13 -3.94
N LYS A 272 10.53 35.28 -4.98
CA LYS A 272 11.41 35.48 -6.15
C LYS A 272 10.87 36.54 -7.11
N VAL A 273 9.60 36.47 -7.47
CA VAL A 273 8.99 37.32 -8.52
C VAL A 273 8.86 38.76 -8.05
N TYR A 274 8.46 39.03 -6.81
CA TYR A 274 8.26 40.39 -6.30
C TYR A 274 9.42 40.89 -5.44
N GLU A 275 10.51 40.12 -5.34
CA GLU A 275 11.71 40.46 -4.55
C GLU A 275 11.39 40.88 -3.11
N ALA A 276 10.38 40.22 -2.53
CA ALA A 276 9.73 40.69 -1.32
C ALA A 276 10.30 40.04 -0.05
N LYS A 277 9.70 40.37 1.10
CA LYS A 277 10.05 39.77 2.39
C LYS A 277 9.05 38.68 2.77
N VAL A 278 9.54 37.46 2.98
CA VAL A 278 8.71 36.30 3.39
C VAL A 278 9.22 35.77 4.73
N VAL A 279 8.35 35.71 5.74
CA VAL A 279 8.64 35.18 7.10
C VAL A 279 9.94 35.75 7.69
N GLY A 280 10.14 37.07 7.58
CA GLY A 280 11.34 37.72 8.14
C GLY A 280 12.58 37.71 7.23
N VAL A 281 12.61 36.89 6.18
CA VAL A 281 13.75 36.75 5.26
C VAL A 281 13.60 37.72 4.09
N VAL A 282 14.61 38.57 3.89
CA VAL A 282 14.68 39.50 2.75
C VAL A 282 15.21 38.77 1.52
N TYR A 283 14.63 39.07 0.36
CA TYR A 283 15.10 38.52 -0.91
C TYR A 283 16.54 38.98 -1.24
N SER A 284 17.34 38.06 -1.76
CA SER A 284 18.66 38.34 -2.32
C SER A 284 18.97 37.26 -3.36
N ASP A 285 19.43 37.66 -4.54
CA ASP A 285 19.79 36.71 -5.60
C ASP A 285 20.85 35.70 -5.15
N GLY A 286 21.82 36.13 -4.33
CA GLY A 286 22.83 35.24 -3.77
C GLY A 286 22.26 34.15 -2.86
N LEU A 287 21.27 34.50 -2.02
CA LEU A 287 20.60 33.53 -1.15
C LEU A 287 19.69 32.61 -1.97
N PHE A 288 18.90 33.17 -2.89
CA PHE A 288 18.01 32.39 -3.75
C PHE A 288 18.79 31.37 -4.60
N ASN A 289 19.90 31.77 -5.21
CA ASN A 289 20.73 30.89 -6.04
C ASN A 289 21.39 29.77 -5.21
N ARG A 290 21.80 30.03 -3.95
CA ARG A 290 22.28 28.97 -3.04
C ARG A 290 21.19 27.98 -2.69
N LEU A 291 19.97 28.45 -2.45
CA LEU A 291 18.82 27.58 -2.17
C LEU A 291 18.38 26.80 -3.41
N LEU A 292 18.43 27.41 -4.61
CA LEU A 292 18.20 26.74 -5.88
C LEU A 292 19.23 25.61 -6.10
N PHE A 293 20.51 25.87 -5.85
CA PHE A 293 21.55 24.84 -5.92
C PHE A 293 21.31 23.71 -4.91
N ALA A 294 21.01 24.05 -3.65
CA ALA A 294 20.68 23.06 -2.62
C ALA A 294 19.46 22.21 -3.02
N SER A 295 18.44 22.84 -3.62
CA SER A 295 17.26 22.15 -4.13
C SER A 295 17.61 21.19 -5.28
N GLY A 296 18.53 21.57 -6.17
CA GLY A 296 19.06 20.70 -7.23
C GLY A 296 19.75 19.45 -6.68
N CYS A 297 20.56 19.60 -5.63
CA CYS A 297 21.17 18.48 -4.93
C CYS A 297 20.11 17.54 -4.33
N VAL A 298 19.05 18.08 -3.72
CA VAL A 298 17.96 17.26 -3.17
C VAL A 298 17.18 16.56 -4.28
N VAL A 299 16.83 17.24 -5.39
CA VAL A 299 16.11 16.65 -6.54
C VAL A 299 16.84 15.43 -7.10
N TRP A 300 18.17 15.43 -7.06
CA TRP A 300 18.99 14.29 -7.46
C TRP A 300 18.77 13.05 -6.56
N PHE A 301 18.53 13.25 -5.26
CA PHE A 301 18.22 12.19 -4.31
C PHE A 301 16.73 11.80 -4.22
N VAL A 302 15.82 12.61 -4.79
CA VAL A 302 14.36 12.36 -4.75
C VAL A 302 13.95 10.95 -5.19
N PRO A 303 14.50 10.34 -6.25
CA PRO A 303 14.14 8.97 -6.64
C PRO A 303 14.32 7.95 -5.51
N TYR A 304 15.38 8.08 -4.73
CA TYR A 304 15.69 7.19 -3.60
C TYR A 304 14.77 7.47 -2.42
N LEU A 305 14.55 8.74 -2.09
CA LEU A 305 13.61 9.14 -1.02
C LEU A 305 12.19 8.68 -1.34
N ARG A 306 11.78 8.75 -2.60
CA ARG A 306 10.47 8.26 -3.03
C ARG A 306 10.36 6.74 -2.87
N LYS A 307 11.39 5.97 -3.26
CA LYS A 307 11.38 4.52 -3.10
C LYS A 307 11.39 4.09 -1.63
N SER A 308 12.13 4.83 -0.79
CA SER A 308 12.07 4.71 0.67
C SER A 308 10.64 4.92 1.17
N ARG A 309 10.02 6.05 0.84
CA ARG A 309 8.64 6.37 1.25
C ARG A 309 7.63 5.29 0.89
N GLU A 310 7.74 4.72 -0.32
CA GLU A 310 6.82 3.69 -0.82
C GLU A 310 7.00 2.33 -0.14
N ARG A 311 8.23 1.95 0.25
CA ARG A 311 8.54 0.59 0.71
C ARG A 311 8.88 0.46 2.19
N LEU A 312 9.36 1.52 2.84
CA LEU A 312 9.96 1.44 4.17
C LEU A 312 8.99 0.90 5.22
N VAL A 313 7.73 1.36 5.20
CA VAL A 313 6.70 0.88 6.13
C VAL A 313 6.38 -0.60 5.90
N HIS A 314 6.21 -1.01 4.64
CA HIS A 314 5.95 -2.41 4.27
C HIS A 314 7.12 -3.33 4.69
N VAL A 315 8.36 -2.96 4.37
CA VAL A 315 9.57 -3.74 4.69
C VAL A 315 9.75 -3.88 6.21
N ILE A 316 9.55 -2.81 6.98
CA ILE A 316 9.63 -2.87 8.45
C ILE A 316 8.51 -3.73 9.03
N ASN A 317 7.28 -3.60 8.51
CA ASN A 317 6.15 -4.42 8.95
C ASN A 317 6.41 -5.91 8.67
N ARG A 318 6.83 -6.25 7.45
CA ARG A 318 7.23 -7.60 7.06
C ARG A 318 8.30 -8.16 7.99
N TRP A 319 9.36 -7.38 8.25
CA TRP A 319 10.44 -7.78 9.14
C TRP A 319 9.96 -8.02 10.58
N LYS A 320 9.12 -7.14 11.13
CA LYS A 320 8.55 -7.31 12.48
C LYS A 320 7.67 -8.54 12.57
N LEU A 321 6.81 -8.79 11.59
CA LEU A 321 5.94 -9.98 11.54
C LEU A 321 6.74 -11.27 11.39
N ARG A 322 7.74 -11.28 10.49
CA ARG A 322 8.66 -12.42 10.32
C ARG A 322 9.34 -12.76 11.65
N LYS A 323 9.93 -11.76 12.31
CA LYS A 323 10.59 -11.91 13.61
C LYS A 323 9.64 -12.34 14.76
N ALA A 324 8.35 -12.06 14.62
CA ALA A 324 7.35 -12.37 15.64
C ALA A 324 6.79 -13.80 15.48
N PHE A 325 6.35 -14.18 14.28
CA PHE A 325 5.55 -15.40 14.10
C PHE A 325 6.27 -16.56 13.43
N TYR A 326 7.31 -16.30 12.64
CA TYR A 326 8.02 -17.34 11.91
C TYR A 326 9.05 -18.04 12.80
N SER A 327 9.55 -19.16 12.32
CA SER A 327 10.63 -19.93 12.95
C SER A 327 11.91 -19.11 13.14
N LYS A 328 12.82 -19.63 13.98
CA LYS A 328 14.09 -18.95 14.32
C LYS A 328 15.00 -18.82 13.10
N GLU A 329 14.97 -19.79 12.20
CA GLU A 329 15.75 -19.83 10.97
C GLU A 329 15.24 -18.78 9.96
N SER A 330 13.93 -18.65 9.77
CA SER A 330 13.33 -17.56 8.97
C SER A 330 13.53 -16.18 9.62
N SER A 331 13.76 -16.14 10.93
CA SER A 331 13.97 -14.90 11.70
C SER A 331 15.44 -14.45 11.81
N ARG A 332 16.41 -15.27 11.39
CA ARG A 332 17.84 -15.04 11.61
C ARG A 332 18.47 -14.01 10.67
N THR A 333 17.91 -13.81 9.49
CA THR A 333 18.36 -12.84 8.50
C THR A 333 17.81 -11.45 8.86
N GLY A 334 18.68 -10.56 9.33
CA GLY A 334 18.26 -9.30 9.94
C GLY A 334 19.40 -8.31 10.16
N GLU A 335 20.35 -8.23 9.23
CA GLU A 335 21.28 -7.10 9.22
C GLU A 335 20.56 -5.87 8.62
N CYS A 336 20.82 -4.68 9.18
CA CYS A 336 20.33 -3.39 8.65
C CYS A 336 20.65 -3.23 7.15
N LEU A 337 21.70 -3.91 6.68
CA LEU A 337 22.11 -3.98 5.29
C LEU A 337 21.08 -4.65 4.37
N GLU A 338 20.35 -5.67 4.82
CA GLU A 338 19.30 -6.34 4.02
C GLU A 338 18.07 -5.43 3.87
N ILE A 339 17.68 -4.71 4.92
CA ILE A 339 16.59 -3.72 4.86
C ILE A 339 16.93 -2.62 3.85
N LEU A 340 18.17 -2.11 3.89
CA LEU A 340 18.65 -1.13 2.90
C LEU A 340 18.68 -1.72 1.48
N GLN A 341 19.08 -2.99 1.33
CA GLN A 341 19.04 -3.66 0.03
C GLN A 341 17.60 -3.74 -0.49
N ASP A 342 16.64 -4.22 0.29
CA ASP A 342 15.24 -4.37 -0.14
C ASP A 342 14.57 -3.05 -0.53
N ILE A 343 14.95 -1.95 0.11
CA ILE A 343 14.46 -0.61 -0.23
C ILE A 343 15.03 -0.14 -1.58
N PHE A 344 16.32 -0.39 -1.84
CA PHE A 344 17.06 0.18 -3.00
C PHE A 344 17.43 -0.85 -4.10
N CYS A 345 16.85 -2.06 -4.08
CA CYS A 345 17.22 -3.22 -4.94
C CYS A 345 16.70 -3.14 -6.40
N PRO A 346 17.22 -2.19 -7.19
CA PRO A 346 17.94 -2.67 -8.37
C PRO A 346 19.40 -2.21 -8.43
N LEU A 347 19.75 -1.11 -7.76
CA LEU A 347 21.05 -0.42 -7.93
C LEU A 347 22.25 -1.20 -7.37
N TRP A 348 22.03 -2.03 -6.34
CA TRP A 348 23.13 -2.71 -5.63
C TRP A 348 23.51 -4.07 -6.22
N THR A 349 22.66 -4.65 -7.07
CA THR A 349 22.84 -6.04 -7.56
C THR A 349 24.10 -6.24 -8.41
N CYS A 350 24.58 -5.22 -9.14
CA CYS A 350 25.84 -5.31 -9.91
C CYS A 350 27.10 -5.17 -9.03
N LEU A 351 27.06 -4.43 -7.93
CA LEU A 351 28.19 -4.26 -7.02
C LEU A 351 28.53 -5.56 -6.27
N LEU A 352 27.49 -6.30 -5.84
CA LEU A 352 27.65 -7.59 -5.17
C LEU A 352 28.09 -8.72 -6.11
N LYS A 353 27.65 -8.69 -7.39
CA LYS A 353 28.05 -9.68 -8.41
C LYS A 353 29.58 -9.72 -8.60
N ASN A 354 30.21 -8.54 -8.61
CA ASN A 354 31.66 -8.40 -8.78
C ASN A 354 32.47 -8.76 -7.53
N GLN A 355 31.95 -8.56 -6.32
CA GLN A 355 32.63 -9.00 -5.09
C GLN A 355 32.64 -10.53 -4.95
N ARG A 356 31.54 -11.23 -5.29
CA ARG A 356 31.47 -12.70 -5.22
C ARG A 356 32.29 -13.39 -6.33
N GLN A 357 32.41 -12.79 -7.52
CA GLN A 357 33.28 -13.32 -8.59
C GLN A 357 34.78 -13.22 -8.22
N ARG A 358 35.21 -12.14 -7.55
CA ARG A 358 36.60 -12.02 -7.07
C ARG A 358 36.94 -12.98 -5.92
N SER A 359 35.97 -13.30 -5.07
CA SER A 359 36.15 -14.28 -3.99
C SER A 359 36.24 -15.73 -4.47
N LYS A 360 35.60 -16.08 -5.61
CA LYS A 360 35.63 -17.45 -6.17
C LYS A 360 36.78 -17.73 -7.13
N GLN A 361 37.52 -16.72 -7.58
CA GLN A 361 38.75 -16.96 -8.37
C GLN A 361 39.95 -17.43 -7.53
N HIS A 362 39.84 -17.42 -6.20
CA HIS A 362 40.93 -17.81 -5.31
C HIS A 362 40.80 -19.19 -4.66
N THR A 363 39.69 -19.90 -4.92
CA THR A 363 39.41 -21.24 -4.39
C THR A 363 38.69 -22.03 -5.47
N ASP A 364 39.23 -23.19 -5.83
CA ASP A 364 38.71 -24.23 -6.74
C ASP A 364 39.35 -24.29 -8.14
N GLN A 365 40.58 -24.82 -8.16
CA GLN A 365 41.04 -25.74 -9.20
C GLN A 365 40.85 -27.18 -8.70
N GLN A 366 39.66 -27.79 -8.84
CA GLN A 366 39.52 -29.24 -9.12
C GLN A 366 38.06 -29.71 -9.30
N MET A 367 37.88 -30.53 -10.35
CA MET A 367 36.85 -31.56 -10.61
C MET A 367 35.48 -31.20 -11.23
N ASP A 368 35.41 -31.47 -12.56
CA ASP A 368 34.46 -32.27 -13.38
C ASP A 368 33.00 -32.46 -12.90
N ILE A 369 31.98 -31.90 -13.58
CA ILE A 369 31.24 -32.31 -14.81
C ILE A 369 30.01 -33.22 -14.53
N HIS A 370 28.84 -32.70 -14.97
CA HIS A 370 27.48 -33.29 -15.13
C HIS A 370 26.49 -33.23 -13.95
N SER A 371 25.73 -32.14 -13.88
CA SER A 371 24.25 -32.12 -13.69
C SER A 371 23.72 -30.69 -13.96
N ASP A 372 22.48 -30.59 -14.41
CA ASP A 372 21.84 -29.42 -15.03
C ASP A 372 22.00 -28.10 -14.25
N ASP A 373 22.64 -27.13 -14.91
CA ASP A 373 22.90 -25.77 -14.45
C ASP A 373 21.64 -24.89 -14.53
N GLU A 374 20.83 -24.81 -13.47
CA GLU A 374 19.89 -23.68 -13.26
C GLU A 374 19.73 -23.27 -11.78
N GLU A 375 20.76 -23.52 -10.97
CA GLU A 375 20.77 -23.17 -9.54
C GLU A 375 21.62 -21.90 -9.30
N ARG A 376 21.06 -20.71 -9.55
CA ARG A 376 21.83 -19.47 -9.32
C ARG A 376 21.00 -18.22 -9.01
N CYS A 377 20.45 -18.16 -7.79
CA CYS A 377 20.27 -16.89 -7.04
C CYS A 377 20.09 -17.09 -5.51
N ASN A 378 19.78 -18.31 -5.03
CA ASN A 378 19.71 -18.63 -3.60
C ASN A 378 20.86 -19.59 -3.23
N ASN A 379 22.03 -19.07 -2.89
CA ASN A 379 23.21 -19.90 -2.59
C ASN A 379 23.16 -20.58 -1.20
N GLU A 380 22.11 -20.35 -0.41
CA GLU A 380 21.93 -20.95 0.91
C GLU A 380 20.78 -21.95 0.88
N PRO A 381 20.94 -23.14 1.49
CA PRO A 381 19.90 -24.14 1.54
C PRO A 381 18.65 -23.56 2.24
N PRO A 382 17.43 -23.95 1.82
CA PRO A 382 16.16 -23.45 2.38
C PRO A 382 16.05 -23.67 3.90
N GLU A 383 16.85 -24.58 4.45
CA GLU A 383 16.98 -24.84 5.88
C GLU A 383 17.52 -23.63 6.67
N THR A 384 18.38 -22.82 6.04
CA THR A 384 19.12 -21.73 6.70
C THR A 384 18.62 -20.33 6.36
N ARG A 385 17.78 -20.19 5.33
CA ARG A 385 17.24 -18.91 4.85
C ARG A 385 15.72 -18.79 5.08
N PRO A 386 15.13 -17.59 4.92
CA PRO A 386 13.69 -17.43 4.79
C PRO A 386 13.13 -18.24 3.61
N LEU A 387 11.94 -18.81 3.79
CA LEU A 387 11.27 -19.62 2.78
C LEU A 387 10.60 -18.73 1.72
N ASN A 388 10.64 -19.19 0.47
CA ASN A 388 9.88 -18.64 -0.65
C ASN A 388 8.66 -19.52 -0.91
N LEU A 389 7.67 -19.03 -1.66
CA LEU A 389 6.45 -19.81 -1.93
C LEU A 389 6.75 -21.17 -2.57
N SER A 390 7.72 -21.23 -3.48
CA SER A 390 8.12 -22.49 -4.13
C SER A 390 8.70 -23.54 -3.18
N ASP A 391 9.29 -23.11 -2.05
CA ASP A 391 9.90 -24.03 -1.08
C ASP A 391 8.83 -24.90 -0.40
N LEU A 392 7.58 -24.42 -0.34
CA LEU A 392 6.42 -25.13 0.21
C LEU A 392 5.77 -26.11 -0.78
N ARG A 393 6.34 -26.34 -1.98
CA ARG A 393 5.79 -27.32 -2.92
C ARG A 393 5.79 -28.71 -2.28
N GLY A 394 4.63 -29.36 -2.28
CA GLY A 394 4.43 -30.68 -1.66
C GLY A 394 4.20 -30.65 -0.15
N THR A 395 4.08 -29.46 0.46
CA THR A 395 3.61 -29.33 1.86
C THR A 395 2.09 -29.20 1.88
N GLU A 396 1.40 -30.04 2.66
CA GLU A 396 -0.07 -30.01 2.79
C GLU A 396 -0.51 -29.32 4.09
N PRO A 397 -1.42 -28.32 4.08
CA PRO A 397 -2.19 -27.83 2.93
C PRO A 397 -1.40 -26.92 1.97
N GLU A 398 -1.79 -26.90 0.70
CA GLU A 398 -1.26 -25.94 -0.28
C GLU A 398 -1.76 -24.52 0.06
N LEU A 399 -0.81 -23.60 0.27
CA LEU A 399 -1.10 -22.20 0.55
C LEU A 399 -1.64 -21.47 -0.69
N ILE A 400 -2.69 -20.67 -0.49
CA ILE A 400 -3.14 -19.68 -1.47
C ILE A 400 -3.21 -18.32 -0.78
N SER A 401 -2.28 -17.42 -1.11
CA SER A 401 -2.28 -16.05 -0.59
C SER A 401 -2.96 -15.12 -1.58
N SER A 402 -4.00 -14.40 -1.16
CA SER A 402 -4.73 -13.47 -2.06
C SER A 402 -4.36 -12.01 -1.78
N THR A 403 -4.20 -11.24 -2.85
CA THR A 403 -3.85 -9.80 -2.85
C THR A 403 -4.66 -9.08 -3.93
N THR A 404 -4.82 -7.76 -3.81
CA THR A 404 -5.48 -6.95 -4.84
C THR A 404 -4.44 -6.18 -5.66
N VAL A 405 -4.56 -6.23 -6.98
CA VAL A 405 -3.75 -5.46 -7.94
C VAL A 405 -4.59 -4.27 -8.42
N HIS A 406 -4.02 -3.06 -8.37
CA HIS A 406 -4.68 -1.83 -8.81
C HIS A 406 -4.32 -1.44 -10.24
N ASN A 407 -5.21 -0.71 -10.91
CA ASN A 407 -5.03 -0.08 -12.22
C ASN A 407 -4.73 -1.08 -13.35
N TRP A 408 -5.34 -2.27 -13.32
CA TRP A 408 -5.18 -3.29 -14.36
C TRP A 408 -6.53 -3.83 -14.83
N ASP A 409 -6.92 -3.46 -16.06
CA ASP A 409 -8.17 -3.90 -16.70
C ASP A 409 -7.87 -4.66 -18.01
N LYS A 410 -8.70 -5.65 -18.38
CA LYS A 410 -8.63 -6.40 -19.64
C LYS A 410 -9.46 -5.73 -20.75
N ASN A 411 -10.64 -5.20 -20.42
CA ASN A 411 -11.61 -4.66 -21.37
C ASN A 411 -12.14 -3.36 -20.78
N ALA A 412 -11.71 -2.20 -21.30
CA ALA A 412 -12.01 -0.81 -20.87
C ALA A 412 -13.52 -0.44 -20.70
N ARG A 413 -14.30 -1.29 -20.04
CA ARG A 413 -15.76 -1.39 -20.01
C ARG A 413 -16.27 -1.90 -18.67
N THR A 414 -15.43 -2.48 -17.80
CA THR A 414 -15.81 -2.80 -16.43
C THR A 414 -15.52 -1.60 -15.54
N ASP A 415 -16.51 -1.14 -14.75
CA ASP A 415 -16.36 -0.09 -13.71
C ASP A 415 -15.44 -0.52 -12.53
N ILE A 416 -14.58 -1.52 -12.74
CA ILE A 416 -13.76 -2.20 -11.74
C ILE A 416 -12.29 -2.03 -12.12
N ASP A 417 -11.60 -1.09 -11.46
CA ASP A 417 -10.19 -0.72 -11.73
C ASP A 417 -9.16 -1.66 -11.06
N TYR A 418 -9.56 -2.84 -10.60
CA TYR A 418 -8.74 -3.72 -9.76
C TYR A 418 -8.99 -5.22 -10.03
N ASP A 419 -7.96 -6.04 -9.78
CA ASP A 419 -7.98 -7.50 -10.00
C ASP A 419 -7.49 -8.26 -8.75
N ILE A 420 -7.96 -9.49 -8.53
CA ILE A 420 -7.48 -10.35 -7.42
C ILE A 420 -6.33 -11.23 -7.94
N LEU A 421 -5.16 -11.11 -7.34
CA LEU A 421 -3.97 -11.91 -7.61
C LEU A 421 -3.79 -12.95 -6.52
N THR A 422 -3.81 -14.22 -6.90
CA THR A 422 -3.55 -15.36 -6.03
C THR A 422 -2.12 -15.86 -6.23
N MET A 423 -1.43 -16.12 -5.13
CA MET A 423 -0.06 -16.64 -5.11
C MET A 423 -0.03 -17.94 -4.33
N SER A 424 0.37 -19.03 -4.98
CA SER A 424 0.56 -20.35 -4.36
C SER A 424 1.97 -20.88 -4.62
N PRO A 425 2.40 -21.97 -3.95
CA PRO A 425 3.66 -22.65 -4.24
C PRO A 425 3.79 -23.11 -5.70
N THR A 426 2.66 -23.39 -6.36
CA THR A 426 2.61 -23.95 -7.71
C THR A 426 2.47 -22.87 -8.78
N ALA A 427 1.67 -21.82 -8.55
CA ALA A 427 1.34 -20.82 -9.56
C ALA A 427 1.06 -19.43 -8.97
N ILE A 428 1.22 -18.41 -9.80
CA ILE A 428 0.76 -17.04 -9.55
C ILE A 428 -0.20 -16.69 -10.68
N GLU A 429 -1.45 -16.38 -10.35
CA GLU A 429 -2.49 -16.14 -11.33
C GLU A 429 -3.51 -15.08 -10.88
N CYS A 430 -4.20 -14.46 -11.83
CA CYS A 430 -5.34 -13.61 -11.53
C CYS A 430 -6.62 -14.45 -11.45
N LEU A 431 -7.39 -14.27 -10.38
CA LEU A 431 -8.58 -15.06 -10.10
C LEU A 431 -9.64 -14.95 -11.22
N HIS A 432 -9.95 -13.73 -11.66
CA HIS A 432 -11.01 -13.42 -12.63
C HIS A 432 -10.66 -13.80 -14.08
N ARG A 433 -9.46 -14.34 -14.32
CA ARG A 433 -8.97 -14.55 -15.67
C ARG A 433 -9.01 -16.04 -16.01
N ASP A 434 -9.70 -16.33 -17.11
CA ASP A 434 -9.89 -17.70 -17.61
C ASP A 434 -8.53 -18.39 -17.84
N PRO A 435 -8.25 -19.54 -17.19
CA PRO A 435 -7.01 -20.31 -17.37
C PRO A 435 -6.81 -20.85 -18.79
N SER A 436 -7.85 -20.82 -19.64
CA SER A 436 -7.78 -21.19 -21.05
C SER A 436 -6.94 -20.23 -21.90
N ASN A 437 -6.69 -19.01 -21.41
CA ASN A 437 -5.84 -18.02 -22.06
C ASN A 437 -4.43 -18.01 -21.45
N VAL A 438 -3.43 -17.71 -22.29
CA VAL A 438 -1.99 -17.57 -21.98
C VAL A 438 -1.74 -17.18 -20.52
N ASN A 439 -1.02 -18.03 -19.78
CA ASN A 439 -0.67 -17.77 -18.40
C ASN A 439 0.16 -16.46 -18.31
N GLN A 440 -0.43 -15.43 -17.72
CA GLN A 440 0.04 -14.05 -17.87
C GLN A 440 1.41 -13.81 -17.25
N PHE A 441 1.74 -14.59 -16.22
CA PHE A 441 2.99 -14.56 -15.47
C PHE A 441 3.98 -15.65 -15.90
N GLU A 442 3.62 -16.51 -16.85
CA GLU A 442 4.50 -17.55 -17.36
C GLU A 442 5.80 -16.94 -17.89
N SER A 443 6.93 -17.46 -17.40
CA SER A 443 8.27 -16.95 -17.68
C SER A 443 8.55 -15.51 -17.25
N LYS A 444 7.68 -14.88 -16.45
CA LYS A 444 7.83 -13.48 -15.97
C LYS A 444 7.96 -13.38 -14.45
N LEU A 445 7.14 -14.11 -13.71
CA LEU A 445 7.11 -14.10 -12.25
C LEU A 445 6.83 -15.54 -11.74
N ASP A 446 7.76 -16.10 -10.98
CA ASP A 446 7.65 -17.46 -10.42
C ASP A 446 7.45 -17.42 -8.89
N PRO A 447 6.76 -18.40 -8.28
CA PRO A 447 6.69 -18.54 -6.82
C PRO A 447 8.06 -18.53 -6.10
N ARG A 448 9.15 -18.89 -6.78
CA ARG A 448 10.54 -18.76 -6.27
C ARG A 448 10.97 -17.32 -6.03
N ASP A 449 10.32 -16.34 -6.64
CA ASP A 449 10.65 -14.92 -6.55
C ASP A 449 9.97 -14.21 -5.37
N VAL A 450 9.01 -14.87 -4.71
CA VAL A 450 8.20 -14.30 -3.64
C VAL A 450 8.53 -14.98 -2.32
N GLU A 451 9.11 -14.23 -1.39
CA GLU A 451 9.32 -14.69 -0.01
C GLU A 451 7.96 -14.92 0.67
N LEU A 452 7.83 -15.98 1.46
CA LEU A 452 6.61 -16.34 2.18
C LEU A 452 6.12 -15.20 3.10
N ALA A 453 7.05 -14.51 3.77
CA ALA A 453 6.75 -13.33 4.58
C ALA A 453 6.29 -12.13 3.75
N ASP A 454 6.76 -12.00 2.50
CA ASP A 454 6.34 -10.92 1.61
C ASP A 454 4.93 -11.15 1.07
N ALA A 455 4.58 -12.40 0.74
CA ALA A 455 3.21 -12.80 0.40
C ALA A 455 2.23 -12.48 1.54
N MET A 456 2.59 -12.84 2.78
CA MET A 456 1.81 -12.51 3.98
C MET A 456 1.70 -11.00 4.20
N ALA A 457 2.82 -10.27 4.23
CA ALA A 457 2.80 -8.84 4.51
C ALA A 457 2.01 -8.05 3.46
N THR A 458 2.08 -8.48 2.19
CA THR A 458 1.34 -7.88 1.08
C THR A 458 -0.15 -8.20 1.18
N SER A 459 -0.51 -9.43 1.55
CA SER A 459 -1.91 -9.81 1.78
C SER A 459 -2.54 -9.04 2.94
N ALA A 460 -1.75 -8.57 3.91
CA ALA A 460 -2.20 -7.76 5.05
C ALA A 460 -1.88 -6.26 4.95
N ALA A 461 -1.46 -5.79 3.76
CA ALA A 461 -1.11 -4.40 3.50
C ALA A 461 -2.36 -3.51 3.39
N ALA A 462 -2.94 -3.15 4.54
CA ALA A 462 -4.12 -2.30 4.58
C ALA A 462 -3.80 -0.89 4.07
N ILE A 463 -4.30 -0.56 2.88
CA ILE A 463 -4.36 0.82 2.35
C ILE A 463 -5.63 1.50 2.89
N SER A 464 -5.55 2.76 3.28
CA SER A 464 -6.69 3.47 3.87
C SER A 464 -7.91 3.52 2.93
N ARG A 465 -9.07 3.06 3.43
CA ARG A 465 -10.45 3.17 2.93
C ARG A 465 -10.69 3.56 1.45
N TYR A 466 -11.31 2.60 0.76
CA TYR A 466 -12.43 2.68 -0.21
C TYR A 466 -12.33 3.57 -1.47
N ASP A 467 -12.62 2.90 -2.59
CA ASP A 467 -13.34 3.32 -3.81
C ASP A 467 -12.68 4.25 -4.83
N ASP A 468 -11.39 4.55 -4.69
CA ASP A 468 -10.71 5.30 -5.72
C ASP A 468 -9.28 4.80 -5.84
N SER A 469 -8.85 4.56 -7.08
CA SER A 469 -7.47 4.33 -7.49
C SER A 469 -6.46 5.07 -6.62
N LEU A 470 -5.30 4.46 -6.41
CA LEU A 470 -4.15 4.98 -5.66
C LEU A 470 -3.69 6.33 -6.28
N LYS A 471 -4.40 7.40 -5.95
CA LYS A 471 -4.10 8.74 -6.41
C LYS A 471 -2.93 9.18 -5.56
N VAL A 472 -1.74 9.27 -6.16
CA VAL A 472 -0.46 9.72 -5.56
C VAL A 472 -0.59 10.91 -4.63
N MET A 473 -1.56 11.77 -4.93
CA MET A 473 -1.78 13.03 -4.28
C MET A 473 -2.93 12.98 -3.27
N ARG A 474 -3.49 11.82 -2.92
CA ARG A 474 -4.35 11.69 -1.75
C ARG A 474 -3.50 12.01 -0.52
N LEU A 475 -4.10 12.67 0.47
CA LEU A 475 -3.36 13.09 1.66
C LEU A 475 -2.77 11.87 2.41
N SER A 476 -3.48 10.74 2.46
CA SER A 476 -2.96 9.48 3.02
C SER A 476 -1.71 8.99 2.30
N THR A 477 -1.71 9.00 0.96
CA THR A 477 -0.58 8.61 0.12
C THR A 477 0.62 9.55 0.29
N ILE A 478 0.38 10.87 0.32
CA ILE A 478 1.44 11.87 0.55
C ILE A 478 2.05 11.72 1.94
N LEU A 479 1.21 11.50 2.96
CA LEU A 479 1.65 11.25 4.32
C LEU A 479 2.17 9.81 4.51
N GLY A 480 2.23 8.99 3.45
CA GLY A 480 2.73 7.62 3.52
C GLY A 480 2.03 6.73 4.56
N PHE A 481 0.74 6.98 4.82
CA PHE A 481 -0.10 6.14 5.69
C PHE A 481 -0.59 4.87 4.97
N GLU A 482 -0.15 4.63 3.74
CA GLU A 482 -0.54 3.50 2.92
C GLU A 482 0.55 2.44 2.98
N MET A 483 0.18 1.19 3.31
CA MET A 483 1.12 0.08 3.44
C MET A 483 1.28 -0.72 2.14
N GLY A 484 0.86 -0.18 0.99
CA GLY A 484 0.85 -0.89 -0.29
C GLY A 484 2.22 -1.41 -0.70
N ALA A 485 2.26 -2.62 -1.27
CA ALA A 485 3.49 -3.19 -1.81
C ALA A 485 3.58 -2.93 -3.33
N SER A 486 4.80 -2.83 -3.86
CA SER A 486 5.03 -2.73 -5.30
C SER A 486 5.78 -3.96 -5.78
N MET A 487 5.29 -4.65 -6.81
CA MET A 487 5.96 -5.81 -7.40
C MET A 487 6.18 -5.60 -8.90
N PHE A 488 7.29 -6.09 -9.45
CA PHE A 488 7.52 -6.00 -10.90
C PHE A 488 6.68 -7.05 -11.63
N GLY A 489 5.94 -6.64 -12.66
CA GLY A 489 5.13 -7.57 -13.47
C GLY A 489 5.95 -8.54 -14.31
N ASP A 490 7.23 -8.22 -14.54
CA ASP A 490 8.21 -9.08 -15.21
C ASP A 490 9.52 -9.06 -14.42
N MET A 491 9.57 -9.86 -13.36
CA MET A 491 10.71 -9.97 -12.45
C MET A 491 11.91 -10.61 -13.16
N ARG A 492 11.67 -11.58 -14.04
CA ARG A 492 12.72 -12.28 -14.78
C ARG A 492 13.50 -11.31 -15.68
N ALA A 493 12.80 -10.46 -16.43
CA ALA A 493 13.44 -9.44 -17.26
C ALA A 493 14.38 -8.54 -16.45
N VAL A 494 13.95 -8.07 -15.28
CA VAL A 494 14.78 -7.21 -14.38
C VAL A 494 16.00 -7.97 -13.84
N LYS A 495 15.86 -9.26 -13.51
CA LYS A 495 16.99 -10.08 -13.03
C LYS A 495 18.05 -10.30 -14.12
N GLU A 496 17.60 -10.61 -15.33
CA GLU A 496 18.45 -10.93 -16.50
C GLU A 496 19.07 -9.70 -17.18
N GLU A 497 18.67 -8.47 -16.81
CA GLU A 497 19.26 -7.23 -17.33
C GLU A 497 20.79 -7.20 -17.18
N SER A 498 21.46 -6.74 -18.24
CA SER A 498 22.90 -6.52 -18.24
C SER A 498 23.30 -5.43 -17.25
N CYS A 499 24.54 -5.47 -16.73
CA CYS A 499 24.99 -4.43 -15.79
C CYS A 499 25.01 -3.02 -16.39
N ILE A 500 25.12 -2.90 -17.72
CA ILE A 500 24.99 -1.62 -18.41
C ILE A 500 23.56 -1.09 -18.24
N MET A 501 22.55 -1.93 -18.52
CA MET A 501 21.15 -1.54 -18.34
C MET A 501 20.82 -1.21 -16.88
N LYS A 502 21.39 -1.95 -15.91
CA LYS A 502 21.20 -1.67 -14.48
C LYS A 502 21.84 -0.37 -13.98
N SER A 503 22.88 0.13 -14.67
CA SER A 503 23.54 1.40 -14.32
C SER A 503 22.96 2.62 -15.05
N LEU A 504 22.22 2.41 -16.15
CA LEU A 504 21.57 3.45 -16.92
C LEU A 504 20.61 4.36 -16.10
N PRO A 505 19.82 3.86 -15.12
CA PRO A 505 18.95 4.70 -14.31
C PRO A 505 19.73 5.70 -13.46
N LEU A 506 20.92 5.32 -12.97
CA LEU A 506 21.82 6.22 -12.26
C LEU A 506 22.29 7.34 -13.19
N LEU A 507 22.66 7.02 -14.43
CA LEU A 507 23.06 8.02 -15.43
C LEU A 507 21.90 8.97 -15.77
N ILE A 508 20.68 8.45 -15.98
CA ILE A 508 19.48 9.27 -16.24
C ILE A 508 19.22 10.21 -15.06
N ASN A 509 19.34 9.72 -13.82
CA ASN A 509 19.18 10.56 -12.63
C ASN A 509 20.28 11.63 -12.52
N ILE A 510 21.53 11.31 -12.84
CA ILE A 510 22.63 12.29 -12.93
C ILE A 510 22.29 13.36 -13.97
N LEU A 511 21.95 12.97 -15.20
CA LEU A 511 21.60 13.89 -16.28
C LEU A 511 20.40 14.78 -15.93
N ARG A 512 19.45 14.26 -15.16
CA ARG A 512 18.28 14.99 -14.69
C ARG A 512 18.62 16.07 -13.66
N GLY A 513 19.52 15.80 -12.71
CA GLY A 513 19.92 16.74 -11.66
C GLY A 513 21.04 17.70 -12.06
N LEU A 514 21.92 17.27 -12.98
CA LEU A 514 23.11 18.01 -13.41
C LEU A 514 22.84 19.47 -13.82
N PRO A 515 21.77 19.82 -14.56
CA PRO A 515 21.52 21.20 -14.96
C PRO A 515 21.27 22.14 -13.79
N LEU A 516 20.78 21.65 -12.65
CA LEU A 516 20.59 22.47 -11.44
C LEU A 516 21.81 22.48 -10.51
N ILE A 517 22.77 21.57 -10.70
CA ILE A 517 23.97 21.45 -9.84
C ILE A 517 25.20 22.06 -10.54
N ALA A 518 25.53 21.60 -11.75
CA ALA A 518 26.72 22.03 -12.46
C ALA A 518 26.69 23.51 -12.83
N VAL A 519 25.51 24.02 -13.21
CA VAL A 519 25.35 25.38 -13.70
C VAL A 519 25.52 26.42 -12.59
N PRO A 520 24.89 26.29 -11.40
CA PRO A 520 25.18 27.20 -10.30
C PRO A 520 26.60 27.06 -9.74
N ALA A 521 27.21 25.85 -9.78
CA ALA A 521 28.60 25.66 -9.38
C ALA A 521 29.56 26.47 -10.27
N VAL A 522 29.33 26.46 -11.59
CA VAL A 522 30.09 27.30 -12.53
C VAL A 522 29.80 28.79 -12.29
N TYR A 523 28.55 29.17 -12.03
CA TYR A 523 28.19 30.55 -11.68
C TYR A 523 28.97 31.10 -10.49
N PHE A 524 29.12 30.32 -9.40
CA PHE A 524 29.91 30.75 -8.23
C PHE A 524 31.41 30.91 -8.52
N THR A 525 31.91 30.32 -9.60
CA THR A 525 33.34 30.36 -9.96
C THR A 525 33.68 31.36 -11.06
N VAL A 526 32.80 31.54 -12.06
CA VAL A 526 33.09 32.31 -13.29
C VAL A 526 32.21 33.57 -13.40
N GLY A 527 31.05 33.59 -12.74
CA GLY A 527 30.05 34.66 -12.90
C GLY A 527 29.34 34.59 -14.24
N GLY A 528 28.00 34.55 -14.25
CA GLY A 528 27.21 34.55 -15.49
C GLY A 528 25.77 34.12 -15.30
N GLU A 529 24.85 35.08 -15.18
CA GLU A 529 23.41 34.82 -14.94
C GLU A 529 22.76 33.99 -16.06
N ARG A 530 23.16 34.21 -17.32
CA ARG A 530 22.66 33.46 -18.48
C ARG A 530 22.90 31.96 -18.39
N LEU A 531 23.93 31.52 -17.65
CA LEU A 531 24.18 30.09 -17.46
C LEU A 531 23.05 29.46 -16.64
N ILE A 532 22.62 30.12 -15.56
CA ILE A 532 21.54 29.66 -14.67
C ILE A 532 20.24 29.49 -15.44
N ASP A 533 19.89 30.47 -16.30
CA ASP A 533 18.71 30.41 -17.17
C ASP A 533 18.71 29.12 -17.99
N VAL A 534 19.83 28.84 -18.68
CA VAL A 534 19.97 27.64 -19.51
C VAL A 534 19.84 26.36 -18.68
N GLY A 535 20.47 26.30 -17.50
CA GLY A 535 20.41 25.14 -16.61
C GLY A 535 18.98 24.80 -16.18
N VAL A 536 18.21 25.80 -15.72
CA VAL A 536 16.82 25.59 -15.29
C VAL A 536 15.91 25.24 -16.46
N ILE A 537 16.09 25.87 -17.63
CA ILE A 537 15.31 25.53 -18.84
C ILE A 537 15.58 24.08 -19.26
N VAL A 538 16.85 23.66 -19.32
CA VAL A 538 17.22 22.27 -19.67
C VAL A 538 16.62 21.28 -18.66
N PHE A 539 16.63 21.61 -17.36
CA PHE A 539 15.98 20.81 -16.32
C PHE A 539 14.49 20.59 -16.63
N PHE A 540 13.74 21.63 -16.94
CA PHE A 540 12.31 21.51 -17.26
C PHE A 540 12.05 20.79 -18.58
N VAL A 541 12.91 20.94 -19.59
CA VAL A 541 12.81 20.20 -20.85
C VAL A 541 12.99 18.70 -20.61
N ILE A 542 13.97 18.29 -19.80
CA ILE A 542 14.17 16.88 -19.44
C ILE A 542 12.93 16.34 -18.71
N HIS A 543 12.40 17.07 -17.73
CA HIS A 543 11.19 16.67 -16.99
C HIS A 543 9.97 16.58 -17.90
N LEU A 544 9.84 17.50 -18.86
CA LEU A 544 8.78 17.45 -19.84
C LEU A 544 8.88 16.15 -20.66
N ILE A 545 10.05 15.83 -21.23
CA ILE A 545 10.26 14.59 -22.00
C ILE A 545 9.92 13.34 -21.17
N LEU A 546 10.37 13.27 -19.92
CA LEU A 546 10.05 12.14 -19.03
C LEU A 546 8.56 12.07 -18.70
N ALA A 547 7.89 13.22 -18.51
CA ALA A 547 6.45 13.29 -18.29
C ALA A 547 5.67 12.83 -19.54
N PHE A 548 6.18 13.14 -20.75
CA PHE A 548 5.64 12.59 -21.99
C PHE A 548 5.74 11.05 -21.97
N ILE A 549 6.91 10.48 -21.68
CA ILE A 549 7.06 9.00 -21.61
C ILE A 549 6.04 8.38 -20.65
N GLY A 550 5.87 8.95 -19.45
CA GLY A 550 4.90 8.44 -18.45
C GLY A 550 3.44 8.55 -18.91
N ALA A 551 3.11 9.61 -19.65
CA ALA A 551 1.76 9.85 -20.16
C ALA A 551 1.39 9.00 -21.40
N PHE A 552 2.38 8.62 -22.22
CA PHE A 552 2.16 7.95 -23.53
C PHE A 552 2.46 6.46 -23.57
N ALA A 553 2.87 5.89 -22.44
CA ALA A 553 3.11 4.45 -22.34
C ALA A 553 1.79 3.68 -22.25
N ASP A 554 1.29 3.15 -23.36
CA ASP A 554 0.36 2.03 -23.30
C ASP A 554 1.17 0.76 -23.04
N THR A 555 0.89 0.07 -21.94
CA THR A 555 1.75 -1.02 -21.45
C THR A 555 1.04 -2.36 -21.35
N GLY A 556 -0.25 -2.43 -21.70
CA GLY A 556 -1.04 -3.65 -21.57
C GLY A 556 -1.06 -4.54 -22.82
N ALA A 557 -0.48 -4.10 -23.94
CA ALA A 557 -0.46 -4.85 -25.19
C ALA A 557 0.25 -6.21 -25.05
N GLU A 558 -0.35 -7.26 -25.63
CA GLU A 558 0.17 -8.64 -25.58
C GLU A 558 1.54 -8.78 -26.26
N ARG A 559 1.73 -8.09 -27.39
CA ARG A 559 2.98 -8.04 -28.15
C ARG A 559 3.49 -6.60 -28.18
N PRO A 560 4.33 -6.20 -27.21
CA PRO A 560 4.72 -4.82 -27.11
C PRO A 560 5.65 -4.43 -28.25
N ASN A 561 5.35 -3.30 -28.90
CA ASN A 561 6.25 -2.73 -29.90
C ASN A 561 7.51 -2.16 -29.23
N LEU A 562 8.48 -1.69 -30.04
CA LEU A 562 9.75 -1.18 -29.51
C LEU A 562 9.55 0.00 -28.55
N TRP A 563 8.61 0.91 -28.85
CA TRP A 563 8.30 2.05 -28.00
C TRP A 563 7.72 1.61 -26.65
N GLU A 564 6.79 0.67 -26.66
CA GLU A 564 6.16 0.14 -25.45
C GLU A 564 7.19 -0.58 -24.56
N LYS A 565 8.12 -1.36 -25.15
CA LYS A 565 9.23 -1.96 -24.41
C LYS A 565 10.12 -0.90 -23.73
N ILE A 566 10.47 0.15 -24.47
CA ILE A 566 11.26 1.28 -23.93
C ILE A 566 10.48 1.95 -22.80
N ALA A 567 9.21 2.26 -23.01
CA ALA A 567 8.37 2.93 -22.03
C ALA A 567 8.17 2.09 -20.75
N ARG A 568 7.97 0.77 -20.87
CA ARG A 568 7.94 -0.17 -19.74
C ARG A 568 9.23 -0.12 -18.93
N TRP A 569 10.39 -0.09 -19.60
CA TRP A 569 11.69 0.05 -18.93
C TRP A 569 11.81 1.38 -18.18
N PHE A 570 11.42 2.49 -18.80
CA PHE A 570 11.41 3.81 -18.16
C PHE A 570 10.48 3.86 -16.93
N ILE A 571 9.32 3.20 -16.99
CA ILE A 571 8.39 3.12 -15.85
C ILE A 571 9.02 2.35 -14.68
N VAL A 572 9.68 1.23 -14.94
CA VAL A 572 10.32 0.39 -13.90
C VAL A 572 11.49 1.12 -13.23
N HIS A 573 12.29 1.86 -14.01
CA HIS A 573 13.59 2.33 -13.56
C HIS A 573 13.69 3.84 -13.28
N VAL A 574 12.79 4.66 -13.83
CA VAL A 574 12.82 6.12 -13.67
C VAL A 574 11.61 6.58 -12.86
N SER A 575 11.82 6.78 -11.56
CA SER A 575 10.75 7.10 -10.59
C SER A 575 9.88 8.31 -10.94
N PHE A 576 10.40 9.28 -11.71
CA PHE A 576 9.64 10.43 -12.16
C PHE A 576 8.61 10.05 -13.25
N VAL A 577 8.92 9.06 -14.09
CA VAL A 577 8.01 8.55 -15.12
C VAL A 577 6.82 7.83 -14.45
N GLU A 578 7.12 6.97 -13.46
CA GLU A 578 6.12 6.32 -12.61
C GLU A 578 5.25 7.36 -11.89
N PHE A 579 5.86 8.37 -11.25
CA PHE A 579 5.13 9.47 -10.59
C PHE A 579 4.13 10.17 -11.51
N VAL A 580 4.52 10.48 -12.75
CA VAL A 580 3.63 11.14 -13.72
C VAL A 580 2.49 10.20 -14.11
N ARG A 581 2.78 8.93 -14.36
CA ARG A 581 1.79 7.92 -14.73
C ARG A 581 0.70 7.79 -13.66
N GLU A 582 1.12 7.67 -12.41
CA GLU A 582 0.20 7.54 -11.27
C GLU A 582 -0.56 8.86 -11.01
N THR A 583 0.08 10.02 -11.15
CA THR A 583 -0.56 11.35 -10.99
C THR A 583 -1.67 11.58 -12.02
N LEU A 584 -1.50 11.06 -13.24
CA LEU A 584 -2.49 11.12 -14.31
C LEU A 584 -3.56 10.02 -14.21
N SER A 585 -3.44 9.09 -13.24
CA SER A 585 -4.29 7.91 -13.06
C SER A 585 -4.42 7.10 -14.35
N ILE A 586 -3.27 6.72 -14.94
CA ILE A 586 -3.25 5.94 -16.19
C ILE A 586 -3.39 4.44 -15.87
N GLU A 587 -4.56 3.90 -16.17
CA GLU A 587 -4.84 2.47 -16.14
C GLU A 587 -4.01 1.69 -17.17
N ASN A 588 -3.64 0.46 -16.80
CA ASN A 588 -3.03 -0.50 -17.70
C ASN A 588 -4.11 -1.40 -18.30
N ILE A 589 -4.41 -1.19 -19.59
CA ILE A 589 -5.48 -1.92 -20.29
C ILE A 589 -4.87 -3.00 -21.19
N GLY A 590 -5.15 -4.26 -20.88
CA GLY A 590 -4.77 -5.40 -21.71
C GLY A 590 -4.23 -6.61 -20.94
N PRO A 591 -3.91 -7.70 -21.65
CA PRO A 591 -3.51 -8.97 -21.04
C PRO A 591 -2.16 -8.93 -20.34
N MET A 592 -1.27 -7.99 -20.71
CA MET A 592 0.06 -7.90 -20.09
C MET A 592 0.00 -7.23 -18.72
N PRO A 593 0.68 -7.77 -17.68
CA PRO A 593 0.72 -7.13 -16.37
C PRO A 593 1.37 -5.73 -16.43
N PRO A 594 0.91 -4.81 -15.56
CA PRO A 594 1.56 -3.52 -15.36
C PRO A 594 3.07 -3.71 -15.12
N PRO A 595 3.94 -2.80 -15.63
CA PRO A 595 5.38 -2.91 -15.39
C PRO A 595 5.73 -2.93 -13.90
N VAL A 596 5.01 -2.11 -13.12
CA VAL A 596 5.00 -2.12 -11.66
C VAL A 596 3.55 -2.34 -11.22
N MET A 597 3.29 -3.47 -10.57
CA MET A 597 2.02 -3.81 -9.97
C MET A 597 1.96 -3.20 -8.58
N GLN A 598 0.95 -2.36 -8.35
CA GLN A 598 0.62 -1.86 -7.02
C GLN A 598 -0.31 -2.86 -6.35
N LEU A 599 0.16 -3.44 -5.25
CA LEU A 599 -0.50 -4.49 -4.50
C LEU A 599 -1.01 -3.94 -3.16
N SER A 600 -2.18 -4.41 -2.74
CA SER A 600 -2.75 -4.14 -1.43
C SER A 600 -3.39 -5.38 -0.81
N ASP A 601 -3.85 -5.22 0.43
CA ASP A 601 -4.63 -6.22 1.15
C ASP A 601 -5.77 -6.78 0.28
N GLY A 602 -5.84 -8.11 0.16
CA GLY A 602 -6.88 -8.80 -0.62
C GLY A 602 -8.28 -8.55 -0.07
N GLY A 603 -8.39 -8.23 1.23
CA GLY A 603 -9.63 -7.94 1.94
C GLY A 603 -10.34 -6.65 1.52
N HIS A 604 -9.71 -5.78 0.73
CA HIS A 604 -10.41 -4.66 0.10
C HIS A 604 -11.45 -5.15 -0.91
N MET A 605 -11.13 -6.24 -1.61
CA MET A 605 -11.99 -6.86 -2.59
C MET A 605 -12.86 -7.93 -1.96
N GLU A 606 -12.21 -8.96 -1.46
CA GLU A 606 -12.83 -10.13 -0.91
C GLU A 606 -12.10 -10.45 0.39
N ASN A 607 -12.77 -10.21 1.51
CA ASN A 607 -12.19 -10.36 2.85
C ASN A 607 -12.49 -11.74 3.46
N THR A 608 -12.74 -12.73 2.61
CA THR A 608 -13.25 -14.05 3.01
C THR A 608 -12.33 -15.20 2.62
N GLY A 609 -11.48 -15.02 1.60
CA GLY A 609 -10.56 -16.04 1.10
C GLY A 609 -11.23 -17.23 0.40
N ILE A 610 -12.53 -17.19 0.13
CA ILE A 610 -13.28 -18.32 -0.41
C ILE A 610 -13.21 -18.40 -1.93
N LEU A 611 -13.04 -17.29 -2.65
CA LEU A 611 -13.09 -17.31 -4.11
C LEU A 611 -12.05 -18.25 -4.76
N PRO A 612 -10.77 -18.30 -4.32
CA PRO A 612 -9.81 -19.25 -4.89
C PRO A 612 -10.20 -20.72 -4.66
N LEU A 613 -10.86 -21.01 -3.54
CA LEU A 613 -11.37 -22.34 -3.21
C LEU A 613 -12.58 -22.69 -4.09
N LEU A 614 -13.48 -21.73 -4.34
CA LEU A 614 -14.62 -21.90 -5.25
C LEU A 614 -14.16 -22.11 -6.70
N LYS A 615 -13.12 -21.41 -7.15
CA LYS A 615 -12.52 -21.61 -8.48
C LYS A 615 -11.99 -23.04 -8.65
N LYS A 616 -11.51 -23.66 -7.57
CA LYS A 616 -11.09 -25.07 -7.53
C LYS A 616 -12.26 -26.06 -7.41
N LYS A 617 -13.51 -25.59 -7.24
CA LYS A 617 -14.75 -26.38 -7.16
C LYS A 617 -14.73 -27.42 -6.03
N LEU A 618 -14.24 -27.02 -4.85
CA LEU A 618 -14.09 -27.91 -3.70
C LEU A 618 -15.44 -28.35 -3.11
N LYS A 619 -15.48 -29.56 -2.55
CA LYS A 619 -16.71 -30.16 -1.99
C LYS A 619 -17.02 -29.67 -0.58
N LYS A 620 -15.99 -29.42 0.23
CA LYS A 620 -16.12 -28.95 1.62
C LYS A 620 -15.20 -27.77 1.86
N ILE A 621 -15.78 -26.64 2.28
CA ILE A 621 -15.04 -25.41 2.55
C ILE A 621 -15.40 -24.89 3.95
N VAL A 622 -14.38 -24.65 4.79
CA VAL A 622 -14.53 -23.94 6.07
C VAL A 622 -13.94 -22.54 5.92
N MET A 623 -14.77 -21.52 6.09
CA MET A 623 -14.40 -20.11 6.03
C MET A 623 -14.39 -19.50 7.43
N VAL A 624 -13.24 -19.03 7.89
CA VAL A 624 -13.08 -18.31 9.16
C VAL A 624 -13.07 -16.82 8.90
N ASP A 625 -14.12 -16.12 9.32
CA ASP A 625 -14.27 -14.66 9.19
C ASP A 625 -13.85 -13.95 10.48
N GLY A 626 -12.58 -13.54 10.51
CA GLY A 626 -12.03 -12.65 11.55
C GLY A 626 -12.19 -11.16 11.23
N GLY A 627 -13.10 -10.79 10.30
CA GLY A 627 -13.32 -9.44 9.82
C GLY A 627 -14.00 -8.52 10.83
N TYR A 628 -13.64 -7.23 10.80
CA TYR A 628 -14.19 -6.21 11.69
C TYR A 628 -15.63 -5.88 11.31
N SER A 629 -16.52 -5.76 12.29
CA SER A 629 -17.85 -5.19 12.08
C SER A 629 -18.25 -4.34 13.27
N THR A 630 -18.84 -3.16 13.02
CA THR A 630 -19.38 -2.28 14.06
C THR A 630 -20.65 -2.84 14.70
N ASP A 631 -21.41 -3.67 13.98
CA ASP A 631 -22.72 -4.20 14.41
C ASP A 631 -22.91 -5.64 13.92
N GLU A 632 -23.63 -6.45 14.70
CA GLU A 632 -24.04 -7.82 14.35
C GLU A 632 -24.92 -7.86 13.10
N LYS A 633 -25.69 -6.79 12.84
CA LYS A 633 -26.50 -6.65 11.62
C LYS A 633 -25.68 -6.69 10.33
N ARG A 634 -24.36 -6.52 10.41
CA ARG A 634 -23.43 -6.49 9.28
C ARG A 634 -22.54 -7.73 9.21
N TYR A 635 -22.78 -8.75 10.03
CA TYR A 635 -21.97 -9.97 10.07
C TYR A 635 -21.97 -10.75 8.75
N GLY A 636 -22.97 -10.54 7.88
CA GLY A 636 -23.05 -11.15 6.55
C GLY A 636 -22.41 -10.34 5.42
N ASP A 637 -22.02 -9.07 5.63
CA ASP A 637 -21.64 -8.15 4.54
C ASP A 637 -20.47 -8.69 3.70
N HIS A 638 -19.41 -9.22 4.35
CA HIS A 638 -18.25 -9.76 3.64
C HIS A 638 -18.61 -11.01 2.83
N LEU A 639 -19.39 -11.92 3.42
CA LEU A 639 -19.84 -13.13 2.73
C LEU A 639 -20.72 -12.76 1.53
N LEU A 640 -21.71 -11.89 1.70
CA LEU A 640 -22.61 -11.48 0.62
C LEU A 640 -21.85 -10.87 -0.57
N LYS A 641 -20.84 -10.04 -0.29
CA LYS A 641 -19.97 -9.49 -1.35
C LYS A 641 -19.23 -10.60 -2.11
N ALA A 642 -18.66 -11.58 -1.39
CA ALA A 642 -17.97 -12.70 -2.00
C ALA A 642 -18.90 -13.61 -2.82
N LEU A 643 -20.12 -13.88 -2.34
CA LEU A 643 -21.12 -14.66 -3.07
C LEU A 643 -21.57 -13.95 -4.36
N MET A 644 -21.69 -12.62 -4.35
CA MET A 644 -21.99 -11.86 -5.56
C MET A 644 -20.87 -11.97 -6.60
N LEU A 645 -19.61 -11.82 -6.17
CA LEU A 645 -18.45 -12.00 -7.06
C LEU A 645 -18.36 -13.43 -7.61
N ALA A 646 -18.61 -14.45 -6.79
CA ALA A 646 -18.62 -15.84 -7.24
C ALA A 646 -19.75 -16.14 -8.24
N ARG A 647 -20.92 -15.48 -8.09
CA ARG A 647 -22.03 -15.59 -9.06
C ARG A 647 -21.67 -14.98 -10.41
N THR A 648 -21.01 -13.82 -10.42
CA THR A 648 -20.68 -13.10 -11.68
C THR A 648 -19.45 -13.65 -12.38
N GLU A 649 -18.43 -14.06 -11.62
CA GLU A 649 -17.10 -14.39 -12.17
C GLU A 649 -16.80 -15.89 -12.22
N LEU A 650 -17.43 -16.69 -11.35
CA LEU A 650 -17.15 -18.13 -11.22
C LEU A 650 -18.38 -19.01 -11.55
N ASN A 651 -19.47 -18.40 -12.05
CA ASN A 651 -20.72 -19.09 -12.38
C ASN A 651 -21.23 -20.00 -11.25
N CYS A 652 -21.14 -19.55 -10.00
CA CYS A 652 -21.61 -20.30 -8.83
C CYS A 652 -23.07 -19.95 -8.48
N SER A 653 -23.85 -20.94 -8.06
CA SER A 653 -25.17 -20.74 -7.42
C SER A 653 -25.12 -21.16 -5.95
N PHE A 654 -25.95 -20.55 -5.11
CA PHE A 654 -25.89 -20.75 -3.66
C PHE A 654 -27.28 -20.90 -3.05
N THR A 655 -27.46 -21.91 -2.20
CA THR A 655 -28.72 -22.27 -1.54
C THR A 655 -28.52 -22.42 -0.04
N GLY A 656 -29.47 -21.94 0.77
CA GLY A 656 -29.47 -22.17 2.22
C GLY A 656 -29.93 -23.59 2.57
N GLN A 657 -29.74 -24.03 3.82
CA GLN A 657 -30.01 -25.42 4.27
C GLN A 657 -31.47 -25.87 4.13
N GLY A 658 -32.42 -24.95 3.89
CA GLY A 658 -33.83 -25.23 3.63
C GLY A 658 -34.25 -25.11 2.16
N GLY A 659 -33.31 -25.05 1.20
CA GLY A 659 -33.59 -24.85 -0.23
C GLY A 659 -34.05 -23.43 -0.60
N ARG A 660 -34.02 -22.50 0.37
CA ARG A 660 -34.29 -21.06 0.15
C ARG A 660 -33.05 -20.35 -0.37
N ASP A 661 -33.23 -19.15 -0.91
CA ASP A 661 -32.10 -18.30 -1.29
C ASP A 661 -31.18 -18.01 -0.09
N VAL A 662 -29.87 -18.18 -0.31
CA VAL A 662 -28.83 -18.07 0.72
C VAL A 662 -28.82 -16.72 1.43
N ILE A 663 -29.19 -15.63 0.74
CA ILE A 663 -29.17 -14.28 1.32
C ILE A 663 -30.29 -14.16 2.34
N SER A 664 -31.48 -14.61 1.96
CA SER A 664 -32.65 -14.60 2.85
C SER A 664 -32.42 -15.49 4.08
N ASP A 665 -31.86 -16.68 3.86
CA ASP A 665 -31.57 -17.64 4.93
C ASP A 665 -30.47 -17.14 5.88
N LEU A 666 -29.38 -16.57 5.37
CA LEU A 666 -28.33 -15.93 6.17
C LEU A 666 -28.89 -14.79 7.04
N LEU A 667 -29.72 -13.94 6.44
CA LEU A 667 -30.29 -12.78 7.13
C LEU A 667 -31.21 -13.19 8.28
N GLU A 668 -31.96 -14.27 8.14
CA GLU A 668 -32.89 -14.78 9.16
C GLU A 668 -32.16 -15.61 10.22
N THR A 669 -31.33 -16.56 9.81
CA THR A 669 -30.72 -17.54 10.73
C THR A 669 -29.53 -16.97 11.50
N PHE A 670 -28.75 -16.07 10.88
CA PHE A 670 -27.45 -15.64 11.43
C PHE A 670 -27.38 -14.15 11.79
N VAL A 671 -28.07 -13.27 11.04
CA VAL A 671 -27.93 -11.81 11.19
C VAL A 671 -29.03 -11.18 12.04
N LYS A 672 -30.31 -11.44 11.74
CA LYS A 672 -31.44 -10.86 12.47
C LYS A 672 -31.73 -11.69 13.73
N PRO A 673 -31.90 -11.04 14.90
CA PRO A 673 -32.52 -11.71 16.04
C PRO A 673 -34.04 -11.79 15.79
N ASP A 674 -34.63 -12.98 15.88
CA ASP A 674 -36.08 -13.15 15.76
C ASP A 674 -36.78 -12.69 17.05
N LYS A 675 -36.06 -12.66 18.18
CA LYS A 675 -36.54 -12.19 19.50
C LYS A 675 -35.47 -11.40 20.28
N PRO A 676 -35.86 -10.45 21.15
CA PRO A 676 -34.92 -9.83 22.09
C PRO A 676 -34.32 -10.90 23.02
N ASN A 677 -32.99 -10.95 23.12
CA ASN A 677 -32.18 -11.92 23.87
C ASN A 677 -32.03 -13.33 23.28
N GLU A 678 -32.38 -13.53 22.02
CA GLU A 678 -32.07 -14.79 21.33
C GLU A 678 -30.56 -14.96 21.15
N ARG A 679 -30.05 -16.15 21.46
CA ARG A 679 -28.67 -16.54 21.18
C ARG A 679 -28.60 -17.18 19.81
N LYS A 680 -27.48 -16.95 19.12
CA LYS A 680 -27.25 -17.44 17.77
C LYS A 680 -25.93 -18.20 17.72
N PRO A 681 -25.79 -19.16 16.79
CA PRO A 681 -24.58 -19.93 16.64
C PRO A 681 -23.42 -19.07 16.11
N ARG A 682 -22.20 -19.54 16.35
CA ARG A 682 -20.95 -18.97 15.80
C ARG A 682 -20.69 -19.37 14.35
N TYR A 683 -21.59 -20.14 13.75
CA TYR A 683 -21.43 -20.64 12.39
C TYR A 683 -22.70 -20.53 11.55
N TYR A 684 -22.53 -20.59 10.24
CA TYR A 684 -23.59 -20.66 9.25
C TYR A 684 -23.17 -21.62 8.14
N ARG A 685 -24.08 -22.49 7.69
CA ARG A 685 -23.82 -23.49 6.64
C ARG A 685 -24.74 -23.24 5.45
N PHE A 686 -24.23 -23.47 4.26
CA PHE A 686 -25.00 -23.34 3.02
C PHE A 686 -24.33 -24.14 1.90
N GLU A 687 -25.06 -24.35 0.81
CA GLU A 687 -24.61 -25.15 -0.33
C GLU A 687 -24.20 -24.27 -1.50
N VAL A 688 -23.29 -24.80 -2.32
CA VAL A 688 -22.84 -24.20 -3.57
C VAL A 688 -22.97 -25.19 -4.72
N GLU A 689 -23.49 -24.72 -5.83
CA GLU A 689 -23.51 -25.45 -7.10
C GLU A 689 -22.56 -24.78 -8.08
N TYR A 690 -21.68 -25.57 -8.68
CA TYR A 690 -20.69 -25.10 -9.65
C TYR A 690 -21.21 -25.33 -11.07
N TYR A 691 -21.15 -24.29 -11.90
CA TYR A 691 -21.49 -24.38 -13.32
C TYR A 691 -20.28 -24.10 -14.21
N GLN A 692 -20.32 -24.66 -15.41
CA GLN A 692 -19.37 -24.36 -16.46
C GLN A 692 -20.15 -24.08 -17.75
N ASP A 693 -19.71 -23.06 -18.47
CA ASP A 693 -20.33 -22.67 -19.74
C ASP A 693 -20.36 -23.89 -20.69
N GLU A 694 -21.46 -24.03 -21.43
CA GLU A 694 -21.75 -25.14 -22.36
C GLU A 694 -21.99 -26.52 -21.72
N VAL A 695 -21.43 -26.80 -20.53
CA VAL A 695 -21.55 -28.10 -19.84
C VAL A 695 -22.71 -28.13 -18.84
N GLY A 696 -23.06 -26.97 -18.26
CA GLY A 696 -24.07 -26.87 -17.22
C GLY A 696 -23.50 -27.16 -15.83
N LYS A 697 -24.25 -27.87 -14.98
CA LYS A 697 -23.85 -28.17 -13.59
C LYS A 697 -22.72 -29.20 -13.58
N VAL A 698 -21.58 -28.84 -13.00
CA VAL A 698 -20.35 -29.65 -12.99
C VAL A 698 -20.00 -30.19 -11.60
N GLY A 699 -20.60 -29.67 -10.53
CA GLY A 699 -20.38 -30.17 -9.18
C GLY A 699 -21.22 -29.44 -8.14
N GLU A 700 -21.19 -29.97 -6.92
CA GLU A 700 -21.84 -29.41 -5.74
C GLU A 700 -20.85 -29.44 -4.56
N GLY A 701 -21.00 -28.50 -3.63
CA GLY A 701 -20.22 -28.44 -2.40
C GLY A 701 -21.01 -27.80 -1.27
N GLU A 702 -20.45 -27.87 -0.07
CA GLU A 702 -20.99 -27.26 1.14
C GLU A 702 -19.96 -26.32 1.75
N ILE A 703 -20.42 -25.17 2.24
CA ILE A 703 -19.60 -24.13 2.82
C ILE A 703 -20.07 -23.86 4.24
N MET A 704 -19.12 -23.84 5.17
CA MET A 704 -19.32 -23.48 6.55
C MET A 704 -18.58 -22.18 6.88
N MET A 705 -19.32 -21.13 7.24
CA MET A 705 -18.77 -19.90 7.77
C MET A 705 -18.67 -19.97 9.29
N ILE A 706 -17.54 -19.52 9.85
CA ILE A 706 -17.29 -19.38 11.29
C ILE A 706 -17.00 -17.90 11.59
N ARG A 707 -17.65 -17.34 12.60
CA ARG A 707 -17.44 -15.95 13.05
C ARG A 707 -17.58 -15.84 14.57
N PRO A 708 -16.72 -15.06 15.26
CA PRO A 708 -16.75 -14.95 16.71
C PRO A 708 -18.00 -14.21 17.19
N ARG A 709 -18.50 -14.58 18.38
CA ARG A 709 -19.62 -13.90 19.04
C ARG A 709 -19.31 -13.61 20.49
N ASP A 710 -19.90 -12.54 21.02
CA ASP A 710 -19.83 -12.27 22.46
C ASP A 710 -20.41 -13.48 23.23
N PRO A 711 -19.73 -13.98 24.28
CA PRO A 711 -20.19 -15.16 25.03
C PRO A 711 -21.58 -15.02 25.63
N ARG A 712 -22.08 -13.79 25.82
CA ARG A 712 -23.45 -13.51 26.29
C ARG A 712 -24.51 -13.75 25.22
N LYS A 713 -24.13 -13.63 23.94
CA LYS A 713 -25.00 -13.68 22.76
C LYS A 713 -24.83 -14.93 21.89
N GLY A 714 -23.69 -15.61 22.00
CA GLY A 714 -23.47 -16.89 21.33
C GLY A 714 -24.19 -18.02 22.04
N ASP A 715 -24.45 -19.12 21.32
CA ASP A 715 -25.06 -20.31 21.89
C ASP A 715 -24.24 -20.88 23.06
N GLN A 716 -24.96 -21.45 24.02
CA GLN A 716 -24.38 -22.14 25.16
C GLN A 716 -24.21 -23.62 24.83
N SER A 717 -23.00 -24.11 25.10
CA SER A 717 -22.64 -25.52 25.05
C SER A 717 -22.04 -25.92 26.39
N GLU A 718 -21.95 -27.23 26.62
CA GLU A 718 -21.32 -27.79 27.80
C GLU A 718 -19.89 -27.23 27.96
N VAL A 719 -19.60 -26.68 29.15
CA VAL A 719 -18.30 -26.07 29.43
C VAL A 719 -17.32 -27.18 29.75
N LYS A 720 -16.33 -27.35 28.89
CA LYS A 720 -15.22 -28.29 29.05
C LYS A 720 -13.90 -27.56 29.28
N THR A 721 -13.06 -28.10 30.13
CA THR A 721 -11.70 -27.64 30.42
C THR A 721 -10.72 -28.04 29.31
N TRP A 722 -9.54 -27.42 29.28
CA TRP A 722 -8.48 -27.82 28.35
C TRP A 722 -8.03 -29.27 28.55
N GLU A 723 -7.98 -29.74 29.80
CA GLU A 723 -7.62 -31.12 30.13
C GLU A 723 -8.61 -32.14 29.55
N GLU A 724 -9.91 -31.83 29.57
CA GLU A 724 -10.95 -32.65 28.94
C GLU A 724 -10.85 -32.69 27.41
N PHE A 725 -10.20 -31.69 26.80
CA PHE A 725 -9.83 -31.72 25.39
C PHE A 725 -8.45 -32.36 25.14
N GLY A 726 -7.78 -32.87 26.17
CA GLY A 726 -6.46 -33.51 26.06
C GLY A 726 -5.28 -32.54 26.00
N PHE A 727 -5.47 -31.29 26.41
CA PHE A 727 -4.40 -30.29 26.45
C PHE A 727 -4.03 -29.92 27.89
N ASN A 728 -2.73 -29.81 28.16
CA ASN A 728 -2.22 -29.33 29.45
C ASN A 728 -1.63 -27.92 29.29
N LEU A 729 -2.51 -26.93 29.13
CA LEU A 729 -2.12 -25.54 28.91
C LEU A 729 -2.04 -24.77 30.22
N GLU A 730 -1.03 -23.91 30.35
CA GLU A 730 -0.86 -23.06 31.53
C GLU A 730 -2.09 -22.13 31.72
N PRO A 731 -2.83 -22.24 32.84
CA PRO A 731 -4.05 -21.48 33.07
C PRO A 731 -3.87 -19.97 33.05
N ASN A 732 -2.71 -19.48 33.48
CA ASN A 732 -2.38 -18.05 33.49
C ASN A 732 -2.27 -17.48 32.07
N ASP A 733 -1.90 -18.32 31.10
CA ASP A 733 -1.64 -17.93 29.72
C ASP A 733 -2.85 -18.16 28.81
N TRP A 734 -3.56 -19.28 29.01
CA TRP A 734 -4.62 -19.78 28.12
C TRP A 734 -6.02 -19.84 28.77
N GLY A 735 -6.14 -19.47 30.04
CA GLY A 735 -7.35 -19.68 30.82
C GLY A 735 -7.63 -21.16 31.10
N ASN A 736 -8.65 -21.45 31.91
CA ASN A 736 -9.00 -22.84 32.29
C ASN A 736 -9.76 -23.60 31.19
N SER A 737 -10.37 -22.88 30.24
CA SER A 737 -11.23 -23.46 29.20
C SER A 737 -11.26 -22.58 27.95
N PRO A 738 -11.62 -23.12 26.77
CA PRO A 738 -11.91 -22.30 25.59
C PRO A 738 -13.20 -21.44 25.74
N TYR A 739 -14.01 -21.69 26.77
CA TYR A 739 -15.28 -21.01 26.99
C TYR A 739 -15.07 -19.70 27.76
N LEU A 740 -15.03 -18.60 27.03
CA LEU A 740 -14.97 -17.25 27.62
C LEU A 740 -16.25 -16.90 28.37
N THR A 741 -16.07 -16.21 29.51
CA THR A 741 -17.14 -15.60 30.29
C THR A 741 -17.32 -14.12 29.94
N GLY A 742 -18.49 -13.55 30.27
CA GLY A 742 -18.77 -12.12 30.11
C GLY A 742 -17.78 -11.22 30.87
N GLU A 743 -17.34 -11.65 32.06
CA GLU A 743 -16.36 -10.89 32.85
C GLU A 743 -14.95 -10.92 32.26
N GLU A 744 -14.55 -12.01 31.61
CA GLU A 744 -13.26 -12.10 30.92
C GLU A 744 -13.22 -11.14 29.74
N VAL A 745 -14.26 -11.12 28.90
CA VAL A 745 -14.31 -10.25 27.73
C VAL A 745 -14.43 -8.76 28.08
N ASP A 746 -15.09 -8.43 29.19
CA ASP A 746 -15.19 -7.06 29.70
C ASP A 746 -13.85 -6.50 30.21
N LYS A 747 -12.86 -7.37 30.50
CA LYS A 747 -11.50 -6.96 30.88
C LYS A 747 -10.61 -6.68 29.66
N LEU A 748 -10.98 -7.12 28.46
CA LEU A 748 -10.21 -6.97 27.23
C LEU A 748 -10.29 -5.53 26.69
N THR A 749 -9.85 -4.57 27.50
CA THR A 749 -9.92 -3.14 27.25
C THR A 749 -8.52 -2.55 27.14
N PHE A 750 -8.36 -1.59 26.25
CA PHE A 750 -7.13 -0.85 25.95
C PHE A 750 -6.06 -1.65 25.20
N CYS A 751 -5.12 -0.91 24.63
CA CYS A 751 -4.01 -1.36 23.80
C CYS A 751 -2.71 -1.07 24.55
N CYS A 752 -1.69 -1.93 24.42
CA CYS A 752 -0.31 -1.80 24.93
C CYS A 752 0.08 -2.82 26.01
N CYS A 753 -0.66 -2.99 27.12
CA CYS A 753 -0.17 -3.76 28.26
C CYS A 753 -1.25 -4.53 29.03
N GLU A 754 -0.91 -5.64 29.69
CA GLU A 754 -1.88 -6.38 30.49
C GLU A 754 -2.41 -5.59 31.70
N CYS A 755 -1.58 -4.71 32.29
CA CYS A 755 -2.02 -3.81 33.35
C CYS A 755 -3.10 -2.82 32.88
N CYS A 756 -3.20 -2.61 31.57
CA CYS A 756 -4.14 -1.72 30.91
C CYS A 756 -5.52 -2.39 30.72
N ASN A 757 -5.60 -3.73 30.77
CA ASN A 757 -6.83 -4.55 30.67
C ASN A 757 -7.70 -4.51 31.95
N LYS A 758 -7.80 -3.36 32.63
CA LYS A 758 -8.60 -3.19 33.85
C LYS A 758 -9.79 -2.27 33.61
N LYS A 759 -10.96 -2.68 34.12
CA LYS A 759 -12.18 -1.86 34.16
C LYS A 759 -11.88 -0.58 34.97
N SER A 760 -11.70 0.53 34.27
CA SER A 760 -11.26 1.83 34.80
C SER A 760 -12.00 2.96 34.08
N CYS A 761 -11.89 4.20 34.54
CA CYS A 761 -12.45 5.36 33.82
C CYS A 761 -11.92 5.49 32.37
N LEU A 762 -10.75 4.90 32.08
CA LEU A 762 -10.14 4.84 30.75
C LEU A 762 -10.75 3.77 29.83
N SER A 763 -11.56 2.82 30.34
CA SER A 763 -12.16 1.78 29.50
C SER A 763 -13.16 2.35 28.50
N GLY A 764 -13.88 3.42 28.85
CA GLY A 764 -14.76 4.12 27.92
C GLY A 764 -14.01 4.81 26.77
N LEU A 765 -12.78 5.29 27.02
CA LEU A 765 -11.91 5.81 25.96
C LEU A 765 -11.39 4.67 25.07
N SER A 766 -11.05 3.51 25.65
CA SER A 766 -10.67 2.34 24.86
C SER A 766 -11.79 1.94 23.90
N GLU A 767 -13.01 1.80 24.40
CA GLU A 767 -14.15 1.38 23.57
C GLU A 767 -14.41 2.39 22.44
N LEU A 768 -14.20 3.68 22.69
CA LEU A 768 -14.35 4.73 21.68
C LEU A 768 -13.32 4.62 20.54
N PHE A 769 -12.07 4.23 20.83
CA PHE A 769 -10.99 4.21 19.84
C PHE A 769 -10.70 2.82 19.24
N CYS A 770 -10.96 1.75 19.98
CA CYS A 770 -10.55 0.39 19.63
C CYS A 770 -11.72 -0.60 19.57
N ASP A 771 -12.97 -0.16 19.81
CA ASP A 771 -14.12 -1.04 20.02
C ASP A 771 -13.87 -2.07 21.14
N LYS A 772 -14.71 -3.10 21.21
CA LYS A 772 -14.64 -4.17 22.22
C LYS A 772 -14.71 -5.54 21.57
N PHE A 773 -14.27 -6.55 22.31
CA PHE A 773 -14.45 -7.95 21.94
C PHE A 773 -15.93 -8.25 21.60
N PRO A 774 -16.23 -9.04 20.55
CA PRO A 774 -15.31 -9.68 19.59
C PRO A 774 -14.92 -8.78 18.41
N ASN A 775 -15.40 -7.53 18.36
CA ASN A 775 -15.24 -6.62 17.23
C ASN A 775 -14.13 -5.56 17.43
N THR A 776 -13.07 -5.86 18.21
CA THR A 776 -11.93 -4.94 18.40
C THR A 776 -11.41 -4.42 17.06
N SER A 777 -11.26 -3.12 16.88
CA SER A 777 -10.89 -2.49 15.60
C SER A 777 -9.64 -3.11 14.95
N THR A 778 -9.68 -3.31 13.63
CA THR A 778 -8.49 -3.77 12.86
C THR A 778 -7.32 -2.79 12.97
N ALA A 779 -7.56 -1.50 13.24
CA ALA A 779 -6.48 -0.54 13.44
C ALA A 779 -5.67 -0.82 14.73
N ASN A 780 -6.25 -1.54 15.69
CA ASN A 780 -5.56 -1.93 16.91
C ASN A 780 -4.66 -3.15 16.66
N GLN A 781 -3.40 -2.89 16.32
CA GLN A 781 -2.36 -3.92 16.17
C GLN A 781 -1.49 -4.09 17.44
N PHE A 782 -1.89 -3.50 18.57
CA PHE A 782 -1.17 -3.54 19.86
C PHE A 782 -1.80 -4.56 20.81
N PHE A 783 -2.17 -5.73 20.28
CA PHE A 783 -2.75 -6.80 21.08
C PHE A 783 -1.79 -7.23 22.19
N THR A 784 -2.37 -7.56 23.34
CA THR A 784 -1.70 -8.22 24.46
C THR A 784 -1.81 -9.74 24.34
N PRO A 785 -0.93 -10.54 24.97
CA PRO A 785 -1.09 -11.99 25.03
C PRO A 785 -2.45 -12.44 25.56
N LEU A 786 -3.00 -11.72 26.54
CA LEU A 786 -4.36 -11.96 27.03
C LEU A 786 -5.43 -11.79 25.95
N GLN A 787 -5.37 -10.70 25.16
CA GLN A 787 -6.30 -10.49 24.03
C GLN A 787 -6.12 -11.56 22.95
N PHE A 788 -4.89 -11.92 22.61
CA PHE A 788 -4.61 -13.00 21.67
C PHE A 788 -5.22 -14.33 22.14
N SER A 789 -4.98 -14.67 23.41
CA SER A 789 -5.50 -15.87 24.06
C SER A 789 -7.03 -15.92 24.02
N ALA A 790 -7.72 -14.81 24.30
CA ALA A 790 -9.18 -14.75 24.21
C ALA A 790 -9.70 -15.00 22.79
N TYR A 791 -9.14 -14.34 21.77
CA TYR A 791 -9.55 -14.59 20.38
C TYR A 791 -9.22 -16.00 19.91
N HIS A 792 -8.09 -16.57 20.33
CA HIS A 792 -7.73 -17.95 20.08
C HIS A 792 -8.74 -18.92 20.70
N ARG A 793 -9.09 -18.73 21.99
CA ARG A 793 -10.10 -19.52 22.69
C ARG A 793 -11.46 -19.47 21.98
N GLU A 794 -11.87 -18.29 21.54
CA GLU A 794 -13.12 -18.10 20.80
C GLU A 794 -13.09 -18.80 19.44
N GLY A 795 -11.97 -18.76 18.71
CA GLY A 795 -11.81 -19.48 17.45
C GLY A 795 -11.88 -21.01 17.64
N TYR A 796 -11.20 -21.52 18.67
CA TYR A 796 -11.26 -22.94 19.02
C TYR A 796 -12.69 -23.36 19.40
N ARG A 797 -13.37 -22.58 20.25
CA ARG A 797 -14.77 -22.82 20.64
C ARG A 797 -15.70 -22.79 19.43
N ALA A 798 -15.55 -21.81 18.54
CA ALA A 798 -16.38 -21.68 17.35
C ALA A 798 -16.20 -22.88 16.41
N CYS A 799 -14.97 -23.40 16.29
CA CYS A 799 -14.67 -24.60 15.52
C CYS A 799 -15.35 -25.85 16.11
N ILE A 800 -15.36 -26.00 17.43
CA ILE A 800 -16.07 -27.09 18.15
C ILE A 800 -17.57 -26.99 17.95
N GLU A 801 -18.15 -25.81 18.19
CA GLU A 801 -19.59 -25.57 18.08
C GLU A 801 -20.09 -25.84 16.65
N ALA A 802 -19.29 -25.49 15.66
CA ALA A 802 -19.60 -25.72 14.26
C ALA A 802 -19.38 -27.16 13.80
N GLN A 803 -18.73 -28.01 14.59
CA GLN A 803 -18.19 -29.31 14.17
C GLN A 803 -17.38 -29.19 12.87
N ALA A 804 -16.55 -28.15 12.79
CA ALA A 804 -15.89 -27.78 11.54
C ALA A 804 -14.80 -28.75 11.13
N ALA A 805 -14.18 -29.41 12.10
CA ALA A 805 -13.11 -30.35 11.83
C ALA A 805 -13.68 -31.68 11.33
N GLU A 806 -14.79 -32.12 11.93
CA GLU A 806 -15.58 -33.29 11.54
C GLU A 806 -16.25 -33.06 10.17
N PHE A 807 -16.67 -31.83 9.88
CA PHE A 807 -17.23 -31.43 8.58
C PHE A 807 -16.23 -31.61 7.41
N LEU A 808 -14.93 -31.50 7.68
CA LEU A 808 -13.87 -31.67 6.68
C LEU A 808 -13.42 -33.13 6.53
N MET A 809 -13.86 -34.03 7.42
CA MET A 809 -13.54 -35.46 7.35
C MET A 809 -14.44 -36.20 6.34
N GLU A 810 -13.93 -37.29 5.77
CA GLU A 810 -14.75 -38.19 4.96
C GLU A 810 -15.68 -39.01 5.88
N GLU A 811 -16.86 -39.43 5.39
CA GLU A 811 -17.85 -40.19 6.19
C GLU A 811 -17.28 -41.51 6.77
N GLN A 812 -16.22 -42.06 6.17
CA GLN A 812 -15.53 -43.26 6.68
C GLN A 812 -14.66 -42.96 7.90
N ASP A 813 -14.06 -41.77 7.98
CA ASP A 813 -13.17 -41.37 9.09
C ASP A 813 -13.97 -40.95 10.34
N ILE A 814 -15.22 -40.51 10.16
CA ILE A 814 -16.12 -40.11 11.26
C ILE A 814 -16.51 -41.29 12.17
N GLN A 815 -16.39 -42.55 11.68
CA GLN A 815 -16.69 -43.74 12.49
C GLN A 815 -15.52 -44.17 13.40
N GLU A 816 -14.31 -43.66 13.17
CA GLU A 816 -13.10 -43.99 13.97
C GLU A 816 -12.77 -42.92 15.04
N VAL A 817 -13.40 -41.74 14.98
CA VAL A 817 -13.24 -40.60 15.91
C VAL A 817 -14.39 -40.54 16.90
#